data_AF-A0A854CMY8-F1
#
_entry.id   AF-A0A854CMY8-F1
#
_cell.length_a   1.000
_cell.length_b   1.000
_cell.length_c   1.000
_cell.angle_alpha   90.00
_cell.angle_beta   90.00
_cell.angle_gamma   90.00
#
_symmetry.space_group_name_H-M   'P 1'
#
loop_
_entity.id
_entity.type
_entity.pdbx_description
1 polymer ?
#
loop_
_entity_poly.entity_id
_entity_poly.type
_entity_poly.pdbx_seq_one_letter_code
_entity_poly.pdbx_strand_id
1 'polypeptide(L)'
;MKNVLLSVLAVLLLSIGLDAAAVNQIETPRMRRFGAPEGLPSRMVLALAQDRQGFIWAATGDGLARYDGIGLQVWQHDPHVASSIPGNEVETLLVDDRDRVWVGVNGSPPSMLDATRTAFTRFPNVGAACDGQVWALAQAQGAIWIGTSSGGLCRREENGRVTTFRATPDAADGLPSNTIMSMVTDARGRLWIGTDSGLVMRDGERFVRIAPDRLGTTVFKLSKDADGTLWVGTSKGLYRVTPAGVLERAPWTGADTVRAATVVHDVHGGYWMGAADGFFRVAPGETALRVMEGDRGSGFLTAHSGVLDVMQDRQGGLWLGLISQGIAYLPPDWRRFSTIFESQGKPLESLYLFNTAADGDSFLVTTGEGVYRLGNDGELVPVLHSDILGGGTVQSVLPAGDGGLWIALRDGITRYTPATGHKRKLAMQIGTSATHRVELMTPGINGEFWISIVGGGVQRRAADGRLLATFHFGTDLSEVGGMVQQLTVRPDGAVWVAAGDGLWVWQGERFRAVIDDARHEVYALAFVSPHEFWVGRSGALERYGWDGQQARLLERIGHEQGMPSTEIRGLALGGTDTVWAITSRGLFAYKRGQPQVHRFGQRDGLPDSEFSMRPPAIGPNDQVLALTTSGIVLFDPSRPFAPAPLARLVIESVQVRRNDAERPQTIAHRGPVILQARDRDLRISARLLSFVDPASAHYRYRVNGYDERWVEEGASGERVISRLPPGDYRIDVQARAGDGDWVAAPALQVEVRPPWWLSMAAQLAASVLCMLLLCLGIWARKKRVRRRQEWVLAQQRQRLAEQASIAKSHFLATLGHEVRTPMTGVLGMSELLLATPLNAKQRSHVDAIRNAGTHLLRLVNDALDLARIEAGKLELMQQAFDPAQLAQELADFMHPIADARGLRFLYRNRFPTQLVVLGDATRVRQILINLLGNAIKFAERGDVSLTLSQHGETLRFKVRDAGPGIGLEQQKRLFQRFEQGEGARTSSRYGGSGLGLAICQELTVAMKGRIRVRSRLGVGTQFTVDLPLPIDRSGTRIATGQVQALAGEPLRILLVEDDPTVAEVISGLLINRGHRVVHAAHGLAALAEAVDGGFDVALLDLDLPCLDGFALASQLRQLGHRFPLLAVTARADSAAEAQALAAGFDGFLRKPVTADLLVEAIAAAREAANTRAVVADGTASGVRE
;
A
#
# COMPACT_ATOMS: atom_id res chain seq x y z
N MET A 1 34.74 -81.89 -30.09
CA MET A 1 34.74 -80.76 -29.14
C MET A 1 33.55 -79.79 -29.31
N LYS A 2 33.16 -79.39 -30.53
CA LYS A 2 31.99 -78.51 -30.75
C LYS A 2 30.65 -79.07 -30.21
N ASN A 3 30.41 -80.39 -30.29
CA ASN A 3 29.14 -80.95 -29.84
C ASN A 3 29.00 -81.02 -28.30
N VAL A 4 30.11 -81.18 -27.56
CA VAL A 4 30.09 -81.17 -26.08
C VAL A 4 29.90 -79.74 -25.55
N LEU A 5 30.48 -78.74 -26.23
CA LEU A 5 30.31 -77.34 -25.86
C LEU A 5 28.88 -76.86 -26.09
N LEU A 6 28.22 -77.30 -27.18
CA LEU A 6 26.81 -76.99 -27.44
C LEU A 6 25.85 -77.69 -26.46
N SER A 7 26.14 -78.91 -26.02
CA SER A 7 25.33 -79.60 -25.00
C SER A 7 25.47 -78.97 -23.61
N VAL A 8 26.67 -78.53 -23.23
CA VAL A 8 26.90 -77.82 -21.97
C VAL A 8 26.28 -76.43 -21.99
N LEU A 9 26.34 -75.71 -23.12
CA LEU A 9 25.66 -74.42 -23.26
C LEU A 9 24.13 -74.59 -23.27
N ALA A 10 23.62 -75.66 -23.87
CA ALA A 10 22.18 -75.97 -23.83
C ALA A 10 21.71 -76.29 -22.41
N VAL A 11 22.48 -77.02 -21.59
CA VAL A 11 22.13 -77.30 -20.19
C VAL A 11 22.31 -76.07 -19.29
N LEU A 12 23.28 -75.19 -19.58
CA LEU A 12 23.41 -73.91 -18.87
C LEU A 12 22.34 -72.89 -19.30
N LEU A 13 21.87 -72.93 -20.55
CA LEU A 13 20.71 -72.14 -21.01
C LEU A 13 19.39 -72.76 -20.57
N LEU A 14 19.31 -74.07 -20.31
CA LEU A 14 18.19 -74.72 -19.63
C LEU A 14 18.16 -74.48 -18.11
N SER A 15 19.22 -73.89 -17.54
CA SER A 15 19.22 -73.30 -16.19
C SER A 15 19.12 -71.77 -16.21
N ILE A 16 19.10 -71.15 -17.40
CA ILE A 16 18.56 -69.81 -17.62
C ILE A 16 17.05 -69.98 -17.75
N GLY A 17 16.36 -69.69 -16.64
CA GLY A 17 14.93 -69.91 -16.49
C GLY A 17 14.57 -70.67 -15.23
N LEU A 18 15.34 -70.52 -14.14
CA LEU A 18 14.71 -70.50 -12.83
C LEU A 18 13.66 -69.40 -12.90
N ASP A 19 12.41 -69.80 -13.12
CA ASP A 19 11.28 -69.08 -12.55
C ASP A 19 11.62 -68.91 -11.08
N ALA A 20 12.24 -67.78 -10.74
CA ALA A 20 12.00 -67.18 -9.46
C ALA A 20 10.49 -67.06 -9.43
N ALA A 21 9.84 -67.99 -8.72
CA ALA A 21 8.46 -67.86 -8.34
C ALA A 21 8.36 -66.53 -7.61
N ALA A 22 8.12 -65.47 -8.37
CA ALA A 22 7.75 -64.19 -7.83
C ALA A 22 6.52 -64.52 -6.99
N VAL A 23 6.69 -64.46 -5.68
CA VAL A 23 5.59 -64.59 -4.73
C VAL A 23 4.49 -63.69 -5.27
N ASN A 24 3.38 -64.29 -5.71
CA ASN A 24 2.28 -63.57 -6.33
C ASN A 24 1.65 -62.69 -5.25
N GLN A 25 2.23 -61.51 -5.05
CA GLN A 25 1.70 -60.49 -4.18
C GLN A 25 0.33 -60.10 -4.72
N ILE A 26 -0.71 -60.18 -3.88
CA ILE A 26 -2.09 -59.97 -4.28
C ILE A 26 -2.23 -58.55 -4.84
N GLU A 27 -2.69 -58.43 -6.08
CA GLU A 27 -2.78 -57.14 -6.76
C GLU A 27 -4.02 -56.38 -6.29
N THR A 28 -3.84 -55.48 -5.32
CA THR A 28 -4.89 -54.61 -4.78
C THR A 28 -4.59 -53.14 -5.10
N PRO A 29 -5.07 -52.61 -6.24
CA PRO A 29 -4.74 -51.26 -6.66
C PRO A 29 -5.45 -50.23 -5.78
N ARG A 30 -4.69 -49.65 -4.84
CA ARG A 30 -5.17 -48.60 -3.96
C ARG A 30 -4.92 -47.24 -4.59
N MET A 31 -5.98 -46.54 -4.95
CA MET A 31 -5.88 -45.27 -5.66
C MET A 31 -6.16 -44.09 -4.75
N ARG A 32 -5.47 -42.99 -5.00
CA ARG A 32 -5.84 -41.68 -4.44
C ARG A 32 -6.99 -41.11 -5.26
N ARG A 33 -7.98 -40.56 -4.57
CA ARG A 33 -9.23 -40.08 -5.16
C ARG A 33 -9.22 -38.56 -5.14
N PHE A 34 -9.70 -37.95 -6.21
CA PHE A 34 -9.92 -36.51 -6.30
C PHE A 34 -11.35 -36.27 -6.77
N GLY A 35 -12.18 -35.75 -5.88
CA GLY A 35 -13.56 -35.37 -6.14
C GLY A 35 -13.85 -33.96 -5.63
N ALA A 36 -15.11 -33.71 -5.30
CA ALA A 36 -15.55 -32.42 -4.78
C ALA A 36 -14.80 -31.97 -3.49
N PRO A 37 -14.48 -32.85 -2.52
CA PRO A 37 -13.71 -32.45 -1.33
C PRO A 37 -12.30 -31.93 -1.66
N GLU A 38 -11.68 -32.46 -2.70
CA GLU A 38 -10.35 -32.05 -3.19
C GLU A 38 -10.40 -30.82 -4.11
N GLY A 39 -11.60 -30.31 -4.41
CA GLY A 39 -11.82 -29.13 -5.26
C GLY A 39 -12.12 -29.43 -6.72
N LEU A 40 -12.40 -30.68 -7.09
CA LEU A 40 -12.83 -31.02 -8.45
C LEU A 40 -14.26 -30.51 -8.69
N PRO A 41 -14.54 -29.78 -9.79
CA PRO A 41 -15.84 -29.13 -9.97
C PRO A 41 -16.97 -30.11 -10.33
N SER A 42 -16.64 -31.23 -10.97
CA SER A 42 -17.59 -32.28 -11.32
C SER A 42 -16.98 -33.66 -11.15
N ARG A 43 -17.81 -34.65 -10.80
CA ARG A 43 -17.40 -36.05 -10.69
C ARG A 43 -17.32 -36.77 -12.04
N MET A 44 -17.79 -36.15 -13.12
CA MET A 44 -17.68 -36.68 -14.47
C MET A 44 -16.44 -36.11 -15.13
N VAL A 45 -15.47 -36.98 -15.46
CA VAL A 45 -14.20 -36.61 -16.10
C VAL A 45 -14.08 -37.32 -17.44
N LEU A 46 -14.13 -36.56 -18.54
CA LEU A 46 -14.29 -37.08 -19.91
C LEU A 46 -12.95 -37.31 -20.62
N ALA A 47 -11.95 -36.48 -20.31
CA ALA A 47 -10.63 -36.54 -20.91
C ALA A 47 -9.54 -36.07 -19.94
N LEU A 48 -8.37 -36.68 -20.04
CA LEU A 48 -7.16 -36.32 -19.31
C LEU A 48 -6.05 -35.93 -20.28
N ALA A 49 -5.19 -35.00 -19.87
CA ALA A 49 -3.90 -34.82 -20.54
C ALA A 49 -2.82 -34.34 -19.56
N GLN A 50 -1.57 -34.64 -19.89
CA GLN A 50 -0.42 -34.04 -19.21
C GLN A 50 0.22 -32.99 -20.10
N ASP A 51 0.41 -31.79 -19.58
CA ASP A 51 1.05 -30.72 -20.36
C ASP A 51 2.58 -30.83 -20.43
N ARG A 52 3.25 -29.99 -21.23
CA ARG A 52 4.70 -30.09 -21.42
C ARG A 52 5.46 -29.74 -20.14
N GLN A 53 4.87 -28.92 -19.27
CA GLN A 53 5.41 -28.61 -17.95
C GLN A 53 5.29 -29.81 -17.00
N GLY A 54 4.24 -30.60 -17.11
CA GLY A 54 4.00 -31.83 -16.36
C GLY A 54 2.71 -31.81 -15.54
N PHE A 55 1.94 -30.72 -15.58
CA PHE A 55 0.65 -30.63 -14.90
C PHE A 55 -0.36 -31.60 -15.52
N ILE A 56 -1.26 -32.12 -14.68
CA ILE A 56 -2.35 -32.99 -15.12
C ILE A 56 -3.60 -32.14 -15.31
N TRP A 57 -4.22 -32.27 -16.47
CA TRP A 57 -5.44 -31.57 -16.86
C TRP A 57 -6.59 -32.56 -16.97
N ALA A 58 -7.78 -32.12 -16.56
CA ALA A 58 -9.01 -32.89 -16.62
C ALA A 58 -10.14 -32.04 -17.20
N ALA A 59 -10.73 -32.52 -18.29
CA ALA A 59 -12.00 -32.02 -18.81
C ALA A 59 -13.13 -32.63 -17.99
N THR A 60 -13.94 -31.78 -17.36
CA THR A 60 -15.01 -32.23 -16.48
C THR A 60 -16.37 -31.73 -16.96
N GLY A 61 -17.45 -32.33 -16.45
CA GLY A 61 -18.81 -31.88 -16.73
C GLY A 61 -19.16 -30.48 -16.21
N ASP A 62 -18.33 -29.85 -15.37
CA ASP A 62 -18.58 -28.49 -14.85
C ASP A 62 -17.30 -27.62 -14.76
N GLY A 63 -16.44 -27.73 -15.77
CA GLY A 63 -15.26 -26.88 -15.94
C GLY A 63 -14.01 -27.64 -16.33
N LEU A 64 -12.92 -26.90 -16.52
CA LEU A 64 -11.58 -27.45 -16.73
C LEU A 64 -10.82 -27.46 -15.41
N ALA A 65 -10.22 -28.58 -15.03
CA ALA A 65 -9.39 -28.69 -13.83
C ALA A 65 -7.93 -28.99 -14.17
N ARG A 66 -7.01 -28.47 -13.37
CA ARG A 66 -5.57 -28.74 -13.43
C ARG A 66 -5.04 -29.10 -12.05
N TYR A 67 -4.35 -30.21 -11.93
CA TYR A 67 -3.65 -30.63 -10.72
C TYR A 67 -2.16 -30.30 -10.80
N ASP A 68 -1.64 -29.65 -9.76
CA ASP A 68 -0.24 -29.21 -9.66
C ASP A 68 0.64 -30.08 -8.74
N GLY A 69 0.07 -31.16 -8.20
CA GLY A 69 0.71 -31.99 -7.18
C GLY A 69 0.27 -31.68 -5.76
N ILE A 70 -0.24 -30.48 -5.49
CA ILE A 70 -0.70 -30.07 -4.15
C ILE A 70 -2.22 -29.88 -4.15
N GLY A 71 -2.77 -29.22 -5.17
CA GLY A 71 -4.18 -28.90 -5.25
C GLY A 71 -4.69 -28.78 -6.69
N LEU A 72 -6.01 -28.59 -6.79
CA LEU A 72 -6.71 -28.38 -8.06
C LEU A 72 -6.95 -26.89 -8.31
N GLN A 73 -6.56 -26.44 -9.49
CA GLN A 73 -7.02 -25.17 -10.05
C GLN A 73 -8.14 -25.44 -11.05
N VAL A 74 -9.23 -24.67 -10.95
CA VAL A 74 -10.41 -24.84 -11.79
C VAL A 74 -10.68 -23.57 -12.59
N TRP A 75 -11.01 -23.74 -13.87
CA TRP A 75 -11.54 -22.70 -14.74
C TRP A 75 -13.01 -23.01 -15.04
N GLN A 76 -13.89 -22.11 -14.60
CA GLN A 76 -15.32 -22.12 -14.86
C GLN A 76 -15.73 -20.87 -15.64
N HIS A 77 -16.84 -20.99 -16.36
CA HIS A 77 -17.39 -19.94 -17.19
C HIS A 77 -17.88 -18.79 -16.31
N ASP A 78 -17.42 -17.59 -16.65
CA ASP A 78 -17.93 -16.34 -16.10
C ASP A 78 -18.50 -15.51 -17.27
N PRO A 79 -19.83 -15.27 -17.31
CA PRO A 79 -20.46 -14.53 -18.40
C PRO A 79 -20.03 -13.06 -18.46
N HIS A 80 -19.46 -12.51 -17.38
CA HIS A 80 -18.96 -11.14 -17.31
C HIS A 80 -17.48 -11.02 -17.73
N VAL A 81 -16.76 -12.14 -17.84
CA VAL A 81 -15.33 -12.15 -18.20
C VAL A 81 -15.16 -12.84 -19.56
N ALA A 82 -14.96 -12.06 -20.61
CA ALA A 82 -14.83 -12.59 -21.98
C ALA A 82 -13.66 -13.58 -22.16
N SER A 83 -12.61 -13.46 -21.35
CA SER A 83 -11.44 -14.35 -21.33
C SER A 83 -11.63 -15.63 -20.51
N SER A 84 -12.81 -15.82 -19.88
CA SER A 84 -13.16 -17.07 -19.21
C SER A 84 -13.41 -18.19 -20.23
N ILE A 85 -13.37 -19.43 -19.75
CA ILE A 85 -13.77 -20.61 -20.53
C ILE A 85 -15.20 -20.38 -21.09
N PRO A 86 -15.51 -20.73 -22.35
CA PRO A 86 -16.78 -20.33 -22.98
C PRO A 86 -18.04 -20.99 -22.39
N GLY A 87 -17.87 -22.06 -21.62
CA GLY A 87 -18.92 -22.85 -20.97
C GLY A 87 -18.27 -23.89 -20.06
N ASN A 88 -19.08 -24.58 -19.25
CA ASN A 88 -18.58 -25.49 -18.23
C ASN A 88 -18.51 -26.96 -18.67
N GLU A 89 -19.35 -27.38 -19.61
CA GLU A 89 -19.34 -28.77 -20.09
C GLU A 89 -18.15 -28.99 -21.03
N VAL A 90 -17.00 -29.41 -20.48
CA VAL A 90 -15.78 -29.66 -21.27
C VAL A 90 -15.76 -31.12 -21.72
N GLU A 91 -15.89 -31.33 -23.02
CA GLU A 91 -16.01 -32.67 -23.64
C GLU A 91 -14.67 -33.33 -23.92
N THR A 92 -13.68 -32.52 -24.31
CA THR A 92 -12.37 -33.01 -24.72
C THR A 92 -11.31 -31.94 -24.54
N LEU A 93 -10.05 -32.36 -24.41
CA LEU A 93 -8.92 -31.44 -24.32
C LEU A 93 -7.69 -31.98 -25.06
N LEU A 94 -6.84 -31.06 -25.50
CA LEU A 94 -5.58 -31.36 -26.18
C LEU A 94 -4.51 -30.36 -25.74
N VAL A 95 -3.34 -30.85 -25.35
CA VAL A 95 -2.14 -30.02 -25.21
C VAL A 95 -1.37 -30.05 -26.53
N ASP A 96 -1.17 -28.90 -27.16
CA ASP A 96 -0.44 -28.82 -28.43
C ASP A 96 1.09 -28.70 -28.24
N ASP A 97 1.83 -28.77 -29.35
CA ASP A 97 3.29 -28.62 -29.41
C ASP A 97 3.83 -27.30 -28.82
N ARG A 98 2.99 -26.25 -28.74
CA ARG A 98 3.30 -24.95 -28.14
C ARG A 98 2.87 -24.84 -26.67
N ASP A 99 2.52 -25.96 -26.03
CA ASP A 99 2.04 -26.05 -24.64
C ASP A 99 0.75 -25.27 -24.38
N ARG A 100 -0.06 -25.04 -25.42
CA ARG A 100 -1.40 -24.44 -25.32
C ARG A 100 -2.42 -25.54 -25.06
N VAL A 101 -3.42 -25.27 -24.22
CA VAL A 101 -4.50 -26.23 -23.94
C VAL A 101 -5.72 -25.85 -24.75
N TRP A 102 -6.06 -26.70 -25.71
CA TRP A 102 -7.29 -26.62 -26.49
C TRP A 102 -8.38 -27.41 -25.78
N VAL A 103 -9.59 -26.86 -25.78
CA VAL A 103 -10.76 -27.49 -25.18
C VAL A 103 -11.93 -27.48 -26.15
N GLY A 104 -12.64 -28.60 -26.22
CA GLY A 104 -13.98 -28.69 -26.78
C GLY A 104 -14.99 -28.50 -25.66
N VAL A 105 -15.87 -27.51 -25.82
CA VAL A 105 -16.90 -27.19 -24.83
C VAL A 105 -18.27 -27.34 -25.49
N ASN A 106 -19.20 -28.01 -24.83
CA ASN A 106 -20.53 -28.22 -25.37
C ASN A 106 -21.22 -26.88 -25.70
N GLY A 107 -21.86 -26.81 -26.86
CA GLY A 107 -22.54 -25.61 -27.35
C GLY A 107 -21.63 -24.44 -27.74
N SER A 108 -20.30 -24.63 -27.77
CA SER A 108 -19.32 -23.59 -28.09
C SER A 108 -18.29 -24.04 -29.13
N PRO A 109 -17.74 -23.11 -29.95
CA PRO A 109 -16.57 -23.41 -30.76
C PRO A 109 -15.38 -23.78 -29.88
N PRO A 110 -14.37 -24.51 -30.42
CA PRO A 110 -13.20 -24.85 -29.65
C PRO A 110 -12.52 -23.58 -29.14
N SER A 111 -11.96 -23.66 -27.94
CA SER A 111 -11.26 -22.55 -27.30
C SER A 111 -9.88 -22.99 -26.88
N MET A 112 -8.94 -22.05 -26.83
CA MET A 112 -7.54 -22.31 -26.50
C MET A 112 -7.10 -21.43 -25.34
N LEU A 113 -6.65 -22.08 -24.27
CA LEU A 113 -5.91 -21.46 -23.19
C LEU A 113 -4.45 -21.36 -23.59
N ASP A 114 -3.95 -20.12 -23.61
CA ASP A 114 -2.56 -19.85 -23.98
C ASP A 114 -1.54 -20.57 -23.07
N ALA A 115 -0.29 -20.63 -23.50
CA ALA A 115 0.78 -21.26 -22.73
C ALA A 115 1.10 -20.54 -21.40
N THR A 116 0.69 -19.27 -21.24
CA THR A 116 0.80 -18.51 -19.99
C THR A 116 -0.35 -18.77 -19.01
N ARG A 117 -1.37 -19.53 -19.43
CA ARG A 117 -2.57 -19.91 -18.67
C ARG A 117 -3.42 -18.72 -18.21
N THR A 118 -3.41 -17.61 -18.97
CA THR A 118 -4.07 -16.37 -18.54
C THR A 118 -5.47 -16.16 -19.12
N ALA A 119 -5.68 -16.49 -20.39
CA ALA A 119 -6.95 -16.24 -21.07
C ALA A 119 -7.32 -17.33 -22.07
N PHE A 120 -8.62 -17.61 -22.18
CA PHE A 120 -9.17 -18.42 -23.26
C PHE A 120 -9.42 -17.56 -24.49
N THR A 121 -8.84 -17.99 -25.61
CA THR A 121 -9.11 -17.45 -26.94
C THR A 121 -10.13 -18.31 -27.65
N ARG A 122 -11.22 -17.70 -28.11
CA ARG A 122 -12.29 -18.37 -28.88
C ARG A 122 -12.04 -18.24 -30.37
N PHE A 123 -12.50 -19.19 -31.16
CA PHE A 123 -12.35 -19.17 -32.62
C PHE A 123 -13.71 -19.20 -33.35
N PRO A 124 -14.40 -18.05 -33.49
CA PRO A 124 -15.72 -17.98 -34.12
C PRO A 124 -15.72 -18.44 -35.58
N ASN A 125 -14.62 -18.21 -36.32
CA ASN A 125 -14.46 -18.67 -37.69
C ASN A 125 -14.47 -20.20 -37.80
N VAL A 126 -13.99 -20.90 -36.77
CA VAL A 126 -14.11 -22.35 -36.66
C VAL A 126 -15.56 -22.72 -36.39
N GLY A 127 -16.24 -22.06 -35.44
CA GLY A 127 -17.66 -22.32 -35.15
C GLY A 127 -18.59 -22.10 -36.35
N ALA A 128 -18.27 -21.13 -37.22
CA ALA A 128 -19.04 -20.89 -38.44
C ALA A 128 -18.83 -21.96 -39.53
N ALA A 129 -17.66 -22.63 -39.55
CA ALA A 129 -17.31 -23.63 -40.55
C ALA A 129 -17.57 -25.07 -40.07
N CYS A 130 -17.40 -25.31 -38.78
CA CYS A 130 -17.43 -26.61 -38.11
C CYS A 130 -18.71 -26.71 -37.30
N ASP A 131 -19.70 -27.37 -37.89
CA ASP A 131 -21.02 -27.56 -37.27
C ASP A 131 -20.98 -28.71 -36.24
N GLY A 132 -21.86 -28.67 -35.24
CA GLY A 132 -21.95 -29.68 -34.18
C GLY A 132 -20.99 -29.49 -32.99
N GLN A 133 -21.10 -30.39 -32.00
CA GLN A 133 -20.31 -30.36 -30.77
C GLN A 133 -18.89 -30.88 -31.02
N VAL A 134 -17.89 -30.29 -30.36
CA VAL A 134 -16.49 -30.73 -30.47
C VAL A 134 -16.23 -31.91 -29.53
N TRP A 135 -16.16 -33.12 -30.08
CA TRP A 135 -15.90 -34.35 -29.31
C TRP A 135 -14.45 -34.84 -29.37
N ALA A 136 -13.71 -34.46 -30.42
CA ALA A 136 -12.33 -34.90 -30.58
C ALA A 136 -11.43 -33.76 -31.04
N LEU A 137 -10.22 -33.71 -30.47
CA LEU A 137 -9.16 -32.80 -30.85
C LEU A 137 -7.87 -33.58 -31.08
N ALA A 138 -7.14 -33.24 -32.14
CA ALA A 138 -5.81 -33.80 -32.41
C ALA A 138 -4.92 -32.76 -33.08
N GLN A 139 -3.60 -32.92 -32.95
CA GLN A 139 -2.62 -32.12 -33.67
C GLN A 139 -1.87 -33.00 -34.67
N ALA A 140 -1.96 -32.68 -35.96
CA ALA A 140 -1.23 -33.35 -37.01
C ALA A 140 -0.77 -32.34 -38.07
N GLN A 141 0.48 -32.50 -38.53
CA GLN A 141 1.09 -31.66 -39.58
C GLN A 141 1.03 -30.15 -39.25
N GLY A 142 1.27 -29.79 -37.98
CA GLY A 142 1.27 -28.40 -37.50
C GLY A 142 -0.10 -27.72 -37.45
N ALA A 143 -1.19 -28.44 -37.75
CA ALA A 143 -2.56 -27.95 -37.71
C ALA A 143 -3.36 -28.61 -36.57
N ILE A 144 -4.38 -27.90 -36.09
CA ILE A 144 -5.34 -28.44 -35.12
C ILE A 144 -6.50 -29.05 -35.90
N TRP A 145 -6.76 -30.33 -35.64
CA TRP A 145 -7.86 -31.09 -36.19
C TRP A 145 -8.98 -31.20 -35.17
N ILE A 146 -10.20 -30.92 -35.61
CA ILE A 146 -11.40 -30.80 -34.78
C ILE A 146 -12.44 -31.75 -35.34
N GLY A 147 -12.75 -32.79 -34.58
CA GLY A 147 -13.80 -33.75 -34.87
C GLY A 147 -15.09 -33.35 -34.17
N THR A 148 -16.19 -33.41 -34.90
CA THR A 148 -17.49 -32.95 -34.43
C THR A 148 -18.54 -34.06 -34.35
N SER A 149 -19.61 -33.85 -33.59
CA SER A 149 -20.69 -34.82 -33.41
C SER A 149 -21.54 -35.06 -34.67
N SER A 150 -21.63 -34.08 -35.57
CA SER A 150 -22.45 -34.17 -36.79
C SER A 150 -21.87 -33.43 -38.00
N GLY A 151 -20.84 -32.61 -37.81
CA GLY A 151 -20.29 -31.73 -38.83
C GLY A 151 -19.08 -32.28 -39.59
N GLY A 152 -18.62 -33.50 -39.28
CA GLY A 152 -17.42 -34.08 -39.83
C GLY A 152 -16.15 -33.53 -39.18
N LEU A 153 -15.12 -33.33 -40.00
CA LEU A 153 -13.78 -32.99 -39.56
C LEU A 153 -13.40 -31.59 -40.04
N CYS A 154 -12.74 -30.84 -39.16
CA CYS A 154 -12.20 -29.53 -39.48
C CYS A 154 -10.70 -29.48 -39.24
N ARG A 155 -9.98 -28.81 -40.13
CA ARG A 155 -8.55 -28.52 -40.00
C ARG A 155 -8.37 -27.01 -39.88
N ARG A 156 -7.78 -26.57 -38.77
CA ARG A 156 -7.39 -25.18 -38.54
C ARG A 156 -5.87 -25.04 -38.59
N GLU A 157 -5.39 -24.27 -39.54
CA GLU A 157 -3.98 -23.87 -39.63
C GLU A 157 -3.63 -22.75 -38.67
N GLU A 158 -2.34 -22.57 -38.39
CA GLU A 158 -1.87 -21.49 -37.49
C GLU A 158 -2.18 -20.10 -38.04
N ASN A 159 -2.19 -19.93 -39.38
CA ASN A 159 -2.58 -18.68 -40.06
C ASN A 159 -4.09 -18.36 -39.93
N GLY A 160 -4.88 -19.24 -39.31
CA GLY A 160 -6.32 -19.07 -39.11
C GLY A 160 -7.20 -19.65 -40.23
N ARG A 161 -6.63 -20.19 -41.31
CA ARG A 161 -7.38 -20.87 -42.37
C ARG A 161 -8.06 -22.13 -41.82
N VAL A 162 -9.35 -22.27 -42.12
CA VAL A 162 -10.16 -23.44 -41.74
C VAL A 162 -10.57 -24.19 -43.00
N THR A 163 -10.37 -25.51 -43.01
CA THR A 163 -10.80 -26.42 -44.08
C THR A 163 -11.70 -27.50 -43.48
N THR A 164 -12.84 -27.73 -44.10
CA THR A 164 -13.85 -28.69 -43.63
C THR A 164 -13.87 -29.94 -44.50
N PHE A 165 -14.04 -31.10 -43.89
CA PHE A 165 -14.15 -32.40 -44.55
C PHE A 165 -15.46 -33.06 -44.11
N ARG A 166 -16.36 -33.27 -45.08
CA ARG A 166 -17.66 -33.92 -44.86
C ARG A 166 -17.60 -35.37 -45.32
N ALA A 167 -18.50 -36.18 -44.78
CA ALA A 167 -18.63 -37.58 -45.11
C ALA A 167 -18.99 -37.76 -46.59
N THR A 168 -18.29 -38.69 -47.22
CA THR A 168 -18.57 -39.19 -48.56
C THR A 168 -18.63 -40.73 -48.46
N PRO A 169 -19.73 -41.29 -47.92
CA PRO A 169 -19.83 -42.72 -47.61
C PRO A 169 -19.56 -43.62 -48.82
N ASP A 170 -19.91 -43.16 -50.02
CA ASP A 170 -19.74 -43.89 -51.28
C ASP A 170 -18.31 -43.80 -51.86
N ALA A 171 -17.48 -42.87 -51.39
CA ALA A 171 -16.10 -42.71 -51.85
C ALA A 171 -15.14 -43.58 -51.03
N ALA A 172 -14.40 -44.47 -51.68
CA ALA A 172 -13.45 -45.38 -51.04
C ALA A 172 -12.31 -44.65 -50.31
N ASP A 173 -11.92 -43.47 -50.81
CA ASP A 173 -10.91 -42.58 -50.25
C ASP A 173 -11.51 -41.40 -49.44
N GLY A 174 -12.78 -41.53 -49.07
CA GLY A 174 -13.57 -40.56 -48.35
C GLY A 174 -13.84 -40.89 -46.88
N LEU A 175 -14.24 -39.88 -46.12
CA LEU A 175 -14.66 -40.01 -44.74
C LEU A 175 -16.03 -40.76 -44.68
N PRO A 176 -16.17 -41.85 -43.92
CA PRO A 176 -17.39 -42.68 -43.94
C PRO A 176 -18.56 -42.05 -43.18
N SER A 177 -18.29 -41.17 -42.21
CA SER A 177 -19.32 -40.53 -41.39
C SER A 177 -18.91 -39.15 -40.91
N ASN A 178 -19.89 -38.28 -40.67
CA ASN A 178 -19.67 -36.96 -40.10
C ASN A 178 -19.55 -36.98 -38.57
N THR A 179 -19.89 -38.10 -37.92
CA THR A 179 -19.77 -38.27 -36.47
C THR A 179 -18.35 -38.71 -36.13
N ILE A 180 -17.54 -37.79 -35.61
CA ILE A 180 -16.15 -38.06 -35.23
C ILE A 180 -16.07 -38.25 -33.71
N MET A 181 -15.71 -39.47 -33.30
CA MET A 181 -15.73 -39.88 -31.88
C MET A 181 -14.39 -39.69 -31.20
N SER A 182 -13.29 -40.00 -31.89
CA SER A 182 -11.94 -39.88 -31.33
C SER A 182 -10.92 -39.68 -32.43
N MET A 183 -9.79 -39.07 -32.08
CA MET A 183 -8.68 -38.88 -33.00
C MET A 183 -7.35 -39.02 -32.27
N VAL A 184 -6.35 -39.59 -32.95
CA VAL A 184 -4.98 -39.65 -32.45
C VAL A 184 -4.00 -39.56 -33.60
N THR A 185 -2.84 -38.97 -33.32
CA THR A 185 -1.76 -38.85 -34.32
C THR A 185 -0.65 -39.85 -34.00
N ASP A 186 -0.27 -40.64 -35.00
CA ASP A 186 0.80 -41.62 -34.86
C ASP A 186 2.20 -40.97 -34.95
N ALA A 187 3.25 -41.74 -34.70
CA ALA A 187 4.63 -41.26 -34.76
C ALA A 187 5.08 -40.79 -36.16
N ARG A 188 4.36 -41.16 -37.22
CA ARG A 188 4.63 -40.73 -38.59
C ARG A 188 3.86 -39.45 -38.96
N GLY A 189 3.09 -38.89 -38.02
CA GLY A 189 2.28 -37.69 -38.24
C GLY A 189 0.97 -37.95 -39.00
N ARG A 190 0.57 -39.22 -39.16
CA ARG A 190 -0.73 -39.58 -39.77
C ARG A 190 -1.83 -39.46 -38.73
N LEU A 191 -3.00 -39.00 -39.17
CA LEU A 191 -4.15 -38.78 -38.30
C LEU A 191 -5.09 -39.99 -38.38
N TRP A 192 -5.28 -40.66 -37.26
CA TRP A 192 -6.24 -41.74 -37.10
C TRP A 192 -7.54 -41.19 -36.52
N ILE A 193 -8.67 -41.61 -37.08
CA ILE A 193 -9.98 -41.03 -36.87
C ILE A 193 -10.97 -42.17 -36.62
N GLY A 194 -11.50 -42.22 -35.40
CA GLY A 194 -12.61 -43.08 -35.04
C GLY A 194 -13.93 -42.39 -35.36
N THR A 195 -14.80 -43.08 -36.10
CA THR A 195 -16.14 -42.58 -36.45
C THR A 195 -17.21 -43.52 -35.90
N ASP A 196 -18.48 -43.12 -35.99
CA ASP A 196 -19.60 -44.04 -35.73
C ASP A 196 -19.71 -45.19 -36.75
N SER A 197 -18.97 -45.10 -37.86
CA SER A 197 -19.01 -45.98 -39.02
C SER A 197 -17.64 -46.59 -39.36
N GLY A 198 -16.78 -46.74 -38.35
CA GLY A 198 -15.48 -47.42 -38.46
C GLY A 198 -14.26 -46.52 -38.29
N LEU A 199 -13.08 -47.11 -38.56
CA LEU A 199 -11.77 -46.46 -38.41
C LEU A 199 -11.22 -45.96 -39.75
N VAL A 200 -10.68 -44.74 -39.72
CA VAL A 200 -10.07 -44.08 -40.88
C VAL A 200 -8.68 -43.59 -40.51
N MET A 201 -7.74 -43.75 -41.42
CA MET A 201 -6.42 -43.12 -41.36
C MET A 201 -6.33 -42.06 -42.45
N ARG A 202 -5.89 -40.85 -42.12
CA ARG A 202 -5.53 -39.84 -43.09
C ARG A 202 -4.03 -39.84 -43.31
N ASP A 203 -3.63 -40.08 -44.56
CA ASP A 203 -2.24 -40.06 -45.02
C ASP A 203 -2.11 -39.04 -46.15
N GLY A 204 -1.40 -37.95 -45.88
CA GLY A 204 -1.41 -36.75 -46.74
C GLY A 204 -2.84 -36.20 -46.92
N GLU A 205 -3.31 -36.19 -48.18
CA GLU A 205 -4.63 -35.69 -48.54
C GLU A 205 -5.74 -36.76 -48.57
N ARG A 206 -5.37 -38.05 -48.54
CA ARG A 206 -6.32 -39.17 -48.71
C ARG A 206 -6.83 -39.68 -47.37
N PHE A 207 -8.10 -40.06 -47.33
CA PHE A 207 -8.64 -40.88 -46.25
C PHE A 207 -8.57 -42.35 -46.66
N VAL A 208 -8.09 -43.21 -45.76
CA VAL A 208 -7.95 -44.65 -45.98
C VAL A 208 -8.79 -45.35 -44.92
N ARG A 209 -9.88 -46.00 -45.35
CA ARG A 209 -10.73 -46.80 -44.45
C ARG A 209 -10.03 -48.09 -44.08
N ILE A 210 -10.00 -48.41 -42.79
CA ILE A 210 -9.23 -49.53 -42.27
C ILE A 210 -10.15 -50.73 -42.05
N ALA A 211 -9.99 -51.74 -42.91
CA ALA A 211 -10.76 -52.99 -42.89
C ALA A 211 -12.28 -52.77 -42.71
N PRO A 212 -12.94 -51.99 -43.59
CA PRO A 212 -14.34 -51.58 -43.44
C PRO A 212 -15.31 -52.77 -43.28
N ASP A 213 -15.04 -53.90 -43.94
CA ASP A 213 -15.87 -55.11 -43.84
C ASP A 213 -15.79 -55.79 -42.46
N ARG A 214 -14.69 -55.57 -41.72
CA ARG A 214 -14.45 -56.16 -40.40
C ARG A 214 -14.70 -55.18 -39.26
N LEU A 215 -14.62 -53.87 -39.52
CA LEU A 215 -14.68 -52.79 -38.54
C LEU A 215 -15.70 -51.71 -38.93
N GLY A 216 -16.85 -52.11 -39.46
CA GLY A 216 -18.00 -51.23 -39.74
C GLY A 216 -18.84 -50.95 -38.50
N THR A 217 -18.23 -50.47 -37.42
CA THR A 217 -18.91 -50.20 -36.14
C THR A 217 -18.36 -48.92 -35.50
N THR A 218 -19.07 -48.39 -34.51
CA THR A 218 -18.64 -47.20 -33.77
C THR A 218 -17.31 -47.44 -33.07
N VAL A 219 -16.35 -46.57 -33.36
CA VAL A 219 -15.02 -46.50 -32.73
C VAL A 219 -15.02 -45.36 -31.73
N PHE A 220 -15.19 -45.66 -30.44
CA PHE A 220 -15.33 -44.64 -29.39
C PHE A 220 -14.00 -44.02 -28.98
N LYS A 221 -12.96 -44.85 -28.80
CA LYS A 221 -11.65 -44.43 -28.28
C LYS A 221 -10.53 -45.00 -29.11
N LEU A 222 -9.47 -44.20 -29.24
CA LEU A 222 -8.22 -44.56 -29.88
C LEU A 222 -7.09 -44.24 -28.91
N SER A 223 -6.20 -45.19 -28.67
CA SER A 223 -4.96 -44.96 -27.94
C SER A 223 -3.79 -45.61 -28.66
N LYS A 224 -2.60 -45.06 -28.48
CA LYS A 224 -1.38 -45.56 -29.16
C LYS A 224 -0.37 -46.04 -28.13
N ASP A 225 0.34 -47.07 -28.50
CA ASP A 225 1.49 -47.57 -27.78
C ASP A 225 2.79 -47.04 -28.41
N ALA A 226 3.89 -47.09 -27.66
CA ALA A 226 5.19 -46.59 -28.07
C ALA A 226 5.80 -47.38 -29.24
N ASP A 227 5.42 -48.65 -29.39
CA ASP A 227 5.84 -49.53 -30.49
C ASP A 227 5.13 -49.20 -31.83
N GLY A 228 4.15 -48.29 -31.81
CA GLY A 228 3.33 -47.91 -32.96
C GLY A 228 2.04 -48.71 -33.11
N THR A 229 1.74 -49.62 -32.19
CA THR A 229 0.43 -50.29 -32.12
C THR A 229 -0.65 -49.27 -31.78
N LEU A 230 -1.75 -49.30 -32.52
CA LEU A 230 -2.92 -48.48 -32.27
C LEU A 230 -4.03 -49.36 -31.70
N TRP A 231 -4.48 -49.05 -30.48
CA TRP A 231 -5.62 -49.70 -29.85
C TRP A 231 -6.91 -49.00 -30.24
N VAL A 232 -7.94 -49.81 -30.52
CA VAL A 232 -9.20 -49.37 -31.13
C VAL A 232 -10.36 -49.90 -30.28
N GLY A 233 -10.88 -49.05 -29.40
CA GLY A 233 -12.03 -49.36 -28.55
C GLY A 233 -13.35 -49.13 -29.28
N THR A 234 -14.11 -50.21 -29.50
CA THR A 234 -15.35 -50.15 -30.31
C THR A 234 -16.60 -50.50 -29.49
N SER A 235 -17.77 -50.42 -30.12
CA SER A 235 -19.01 -50.94 -29.53
C SER A 235 -19.09 -52.48 -29.48
N LYS A 236 -18.23 -53.19 -30.22
CA LYS A 236 -18.22 -54.65 -30.38
C LYS A 236 -16.95 -55.31 -29.81
N GLY A 237 -16.25 -54.63 -28.92
CA GLY A 237 -15.01 -55.12 -28.30
C GLY A 237 -13.77 -54.31 -28.67
N LEU A 238 -12.61 -54.81 -28.23
CA LEU A 238 -11.31 -54.17 -28.42
C LEU A 238 -10.52 -54.79 -29.59
N TYR A 239 -9.98 -53.92 -30.43
CA TYR A 239 -9.13 -54.27 -31.57
C TYR A 239 -7.78 -53.58 -31.46
N ARG A 240 -6.80 -54.05 -32.24
CA ARG A 240 -5.52 -53.37 -32.47
C ARG A 240 -5.21 -53.27 -33.95
N VAL A 241 -4.55 -52.20 -34.33
CA VAL A 241 -3.86 -52.09 -35.61
C VAL A 241 -2.36 -52.23 -35.31
N THR A 242 -1.75 -53.27 -35.85
CA THR A 242 -0.32 -53.53 -35.65
C THR A 242 0.53 -52.44 -36.31
N PRO A 243 1.83 -52.31 -35.98
CA PRO A 243 2.72 -51.35 -36.65
C PRO A 243 2.82 -51.56 -38.17
N ALA A 244 2.51 -52.78 -38.65
CA ALA A 244 2.40 -53.14 -40.06
C ALA A 244 1.10 -52.67 -40.73
N GLY A 245 0.15 -52.10 -39.97
CA GLY A 245 -1.14 -51.61 -40.46
C GLY A 245 -2.24 -52.67 -40.53
N VAL A 246 -2.05 -53.84 -39.91
CA VAL A 246 -3.01 -54.95 -39.94
C VAL A 246 -3.98 -54.83 -38.77
N LEU A 247 -5.29 -54.88 -39.06
CA LEU A 247 -6.33 -54.93 -38.02
C LEU A 247 -6.51 -56.35 -37.48
N GLU A 248 -6.38 -56.49 -36.16
CA GLU A 248 -6.58 -57.72 -35.42
C GLU A 248 -7.48 -57.46 -34.20
N ARG A 249 -8.13 -58.51 -33.69
CA ARG A 249 -8.75 -58.43 -32.36
C ARG A 249 -7.65 -58.33 -31.31
N ALA A 250 -7.94 -57.69 -30.19
CA ALA A 250 -7.03 -57.74 -29.06
C ALA A 250 -6.74 -59.20 -28.67
N PRO A 251 -5.48 -59.55 -28.34
CA PRO A 251 -5.08 -60.94 -28.15
C PRO A 251 -5.54 -61.54 -26.81
N TRP A 252 -6.34 -60.81 -26.03
CA TRP A 252 -6.71 -61.19 -24.66
C TRP A 252 -8.11 -61.79 -24.59
N THR A 253 -8.25 -62.87 -23.82
CA THR A 253 -9.55 -63.46 -23.49
C THR A 253 -10.40 -62.46 -22.71
N GLY A 254 -11.65 -62.26 -23.15
CA GLY A 254 -12.60 -61.29 -22.60
C GLY A 254 -12.55 -59.91 -23.28
N ALA A 255 -11.60 -59.63 -24.17
CA ALA A 255 -11.50 -58.33 -24.84
C ALA A 255 -12.66 -58.03 -25.81
N ASP A 256 -13.44 -59.04 -26.17
CA ASP A 256 -14.66 -58.94 -26.97
C ASP A 256 -15.83 -58.33 -26.21
N THR A 257 -15.83 -58.38 -24.86
CA THR A 257 -16.87 -57.77 -24.03
C THR A 257 -16.53 -56.34 -23.60
N VAL A 258 -15.25 -55.93 -23.72
CA VAL A 258 -14.79 -54.60 -23.32
C VAL A 258 -15.11 -53.56 -24.39
N ARG A 259 -16.03 -52.65 -24.09
CA ARG A 259 -16.46 -51.60 -25.02
C ARG A 259 -15.79 -50.26 -24.73
N ALA A 260 -15.53 -49.51 -25.79
CA ALA A 260 -14.97 -48.15 -25.69
C ALA A 260 -13.66 -48.04 -24.87
N ALA A 261 -12.83 -49.08 -24.89
CA ALA A 261 -11.60 -49.11 -24.09
C ALA A 261 -10.53 -48.13 -24.57
N THR A 262 -9.93 -47.40 -23.62
CA THR A 262 -8.61 -46.77 -23.74
C THR A 262 -7.57 -47.71 -23.16
N VAL A 263 -6.55 -48.07 -23.96
CA VAL A 263 -5.47 -48.98 -23.55
C VAL A 263 -4.18 -48.21 -23.30
N VAL A 264 -3.53 -48.47 -22.18
CA VAL A 264 -2.22 -47.90 -21.81
C VAL A 264 -1.27 -49.03 -21.45
N HIS A 265 -0.08 -49.01 -22.06
CA HIS A 265 1.00 -49.93 -21.72
C HIS A 265 1.72 -49.43 -20.46
N ASP A 266 1.83 -50.29 -19.45
CA ASP A 266 2.44 -50.02 -18.15
C ASP A 266 3.97 -50.02 -18.23
N VAL A 267 4.64 -49.22 -17.40
CA VAL A 267 6.11 -49.20 -17.25
C VAL A 267 6.66 -50.54 -16.76
N HIS A 268 5.80 -51.37 -16.16
CA HIS A 268 6.12 -52.73 -15.72
C HIS A 268 5.87 -53.82 -16.77
N GLY A 269 5.50 -53.46 -18.01
CA GLY A 269 5.37 -54.40 -19.15
C GLY A 269 4.00 -55.08 -19.31
N GLY A 270 2.97 -54.64 -18.56
CA GLY A 270 1.59 -55.11 -18.68
C GLY A 270 0.67 -54.05 -19.31
N TYR A 271 -0.61 -54.33 -19.48
CA TYR A 271 -1.56 -53.37 -20.06
C TYR A 271 -2.67 -53.01 -19.07
N TRP A 272 -3.01 -51.72 -19.04
CA TRP A 272 -4.17 -51.18 -18.35
C TRP A 272 -5.22 -50.76 -19.35
N MET A 273 -6.49 -50.94 -18.99
CA MET A 273 -7.63 -50.64 -19.84
C MET A 273 -8.71 -49.96 -19.02
N GLY A 274 -9.07 -48.74 -19.41
CA GLY A 274 -10.28 -48.09 -18.92
C GLY A 274 -11.39 -48.22 -19.95
N ALA A 275 -12.56 -48.68 -19.52
CA ALA A 275 -13.72 -48.86 -20.38
C ALA A 275 -14.99 -48.45 -19.66
N ALA A 276 -16.08 -48.31 -20.43
CA ALA A 276 -17.41 -48.07 -19.87
C ALA A 276 -17.84 -49.19 -18.89
N ASP A 277 -17.38 -50.41 -19.14
CA ASP A 277 -17.72 -51.62 -18.39
C ASP A 277 -16.72 -51.92 -17.24
N GLY A 278 -15.80 -50.99 -16.93
CA GLY A 278 -14.92 -51.09 -15.77
C GLY A 278 -13.45 -50.77 -16.06
N PHE A 279 -12.59 -51.21 -15.16
CA PHE A 279 -11.14 -51.04 -15.22
C PHE A 279 -10.47 -52.41 -15.25
N PHE A 280 -9.58 -52.63 -16.21
CA PHE A 280 -9.00 -53.95 -16.47
C PHE A 280 -7.48 -53.89 -16.54
N ARG A 281 -6.86 -55.03 -16.22
CA ARG A 281 -5.42 -55.23 -16.31
C ARG A 281 -5.09 -56.56 -17.01
N VAL A 282 -3.97 -56.56 -17.73
CA VAL A 282 -3.26 -57.76 -18.18
C VAL A 282 -1.83 -57.65 -17.69
N ALA A 283 -1.40 -58.58 -16.84
CA ALA A 283 -0.01 -58.60 -16.40
C ALA A 283 0.94 -59.01 -17.55
N PRO A 284 2.25 -58.71 -17.45
CA PRO A 284 3.22 -59.23 -18.40
C PRO A 284 3.10 -60.76 -18.50
N GLY A 285 2.97 -61.28 -19.73
CA GLY A 285 2.87 -62.72 -20.00
C GLY A 285 1.46 -63.32 -19.85
N GLU A 286 0.48 -62.58 -19.35
CA GLU A 286 -0.90 -63.07 -19.25
C GLU A 286 -1.69 -62.89 -20.54
N THR A 287 -2.69 -63.76 -20.71
CA THR A 287 -3.57 -63.78 -21.88
C THR A 287 -5.03 -63.45 -21.55
N ALA A 288 -5.38 -63.28 -20.27
CA ALA A 288 -6.74 -63.00 -19.83
C ALA A 288 -6.84 -61.61 -19.18
N LEU A 289 -7.95 -60.92 -19.45
CA LEU A 289 -8.28 -59.68 -18.75
C LEU A 289 -8.69 -59.96 -17.31
N ARG A 290 -8.12 -59.19 -16.37
CA ARG A 290 -8.55 -59.18 -14.96
C ARG A 290 -9.28 -57.87 -14.67
N VAL A 291 -10.49 -57.97 -14.12
CA VAL A 291 -11.23 -56.81 -13.60
C VAL A 291 -10.52 -56.33 -12.34
N MET A 292 -10.28 -55.04 -12.27
CA MET A 292 -9.61 -54.39 -11.16
C MET A 292 -10.61 -53.49 -10.45
N GLU A 293 -11.01 -53.89 -9.25
CA GLU A 293 -11.84 -53.05 -8.38
C GLU A 293 -10.95 -52.12 -7.56
N GLY A 294 -11.28 -50.84 -7.54
CA GLY A 294 -10.54 -49.88 -6.73
C GLY A 294 -11.04 -49.93 -5.31
N ASP A 295 -10.18 -50.33 -4.38
CA ASP A 295 -10.55 -50.52 -2.98
C ASP A 295 -11.80 -51.43 -2.86
N ARG A 296 -11.58 -52.75 -2.98
CA ARG A 296 -12.58 -53.83 -2.81
C ARG A 296 -13.60 -53.50 -1.71
N GLY A 297 -14.89 -53.42 -2.04
CA GLY A 297 -15.96 -53.21 -1.05
C GLY A 297 -16.32 -51.77 -0.73
N SER A 298 -15.49 -50.81 -1.13
CA SER A 298 -15.75 -49.40 -0.84
C SER A 298 -16.78 -48.74 -1.77
N GLY A 299 -17.25 -49.48 -2.79
CA GLY A 299 -18.08 -48.95 -3.87
C GLY A 299 -17.34 -48.01 -4.84
N PHE A 300 -16.03 -47.82 -4.66
CA PHE A 300 -15.17 -47.09 -5.58
C PHE A 300 -14.71 -48.00 -6.71
N LEU A 301 -14.58 -47.44 -7.92
CA LEU A 301 -14.11 -48.12 -9.13
C LEU A 301 -14.60 -49.57 -9.25
N THR A 302 -15.92 -49.72 -9.28
CA THR A 302 -16.60 -51.00 -9.56
C THR A 302 -16.70 -51.22 -11.07
N ALA A 303 -17.13 -52.41 -11.50
CA ALA A 303 -17.47 -52.66 -12.91
C ALA A 303 -18.52 -51.70 -13.48
N HIS A 304 -19.32 -51.04 -12.62
CA HIS A 304 -20.33 -50.05 -13.02
C HIS A 304 -19.85 -48.59 -12.89
N SER A 305 -18.64 -48.36 -12.36
CA SER A 305 -18.13 -47.00 -12.15
C SER A 305 -17.66 -46.32 -13.42
N GLY A 306 -17.47 -47.04 -14.53
CA GLY A 306 -17.13 -46.51 -15.87
C GLY A 306 -15.85 -45.66 -15.93
N VAL A 307 -14.81 -46.16 -16.59
CA VAL A 307 -13.58 -45.41 -16.83
C VAL A 307 -13.62 -44.81 -18.24
N LEU A 308 -13.71 -43.48 -18.32
CA LEU A 308 -13.84 -42.75 -19.58
C LEU A 308 -12.50 -42.43 -20.22
N ASP A 309 -11.46 -42.28 -19.42
CA ASP A 309 -10.11 -42.06 -19.92
C ASP A 309 -9.04 -42.59 -18.96
N VAL A 310 -7.90 -43.01 -19.52
CA VAL A 310 -6.75 -43.51 -18.76
C VAL A 310 -5.48 -42.95 -19.38
N MET A 311 -4.59 -42.46 -18.52
CA MET A 311 -3.31 -41.92 -18.94
C MET A 311 -2.22 -42.33 -17.96
N GLN A 312 -1.07 -42.79 -18.46
CA GLN A 312 0.13 -42.90 -17.65
C GLN A 312 0.94 -41.60 -17.74
N ASP A 313 1.29 -41.03 -16.58
CA ASP A 313 2.14 -39.85 -16.51
C ASP A 313 3.62 -40.20 -16.75
N ARG A 314 4.45 -39.16 -16.93
CA ARG A 314 5.91 -39.32 -17.13
C ARG A 314 6.66 -40.01 -15.99
N GLN A 315 6.05 -40.12 -14.81
CA GLN A 315 6.63 -40.79 -13.64
C GLN A 315 6.20 -42.27 -13.55
N GLY A 316 5.36 -42.75 -14.47
CA GLY A 316 4.82 -44.11 -14.49
C GLY A 316 3.54 -44.28 -13.67
N GLY A 317 3.02 -43.22 -13.03
CA GLY A 317 1.76 -43.25 -12.31
C GLY A 317 0.57 -43.23 -13.26
N LEU A 318 -0.52 -43.90 -12.88
CA LEU A 318 -1.71 -44.03 -13.72
C LEU A 318 -2.81 -43.09 -13.23
N TRP A 319 -3.37 -42.31 -14.15
CA TRP A 319 -4.50 -41.41 -13.93
C TRP A 319 -5.74 -41.95 -14.63
N LEU A 320 -6.88 -41.95 -13.92
CA LEU A 320 -8.16 -42.40 -14.43
C LEU A 320 -9.18 -41.26 -14.35
N GLY A 321 -9.90 -41.03 -15.45
CA GLY A 321 -11.09 -40.19 -15.50
C GLY A 321 -12.34 -41.07 -15.39
N LEU A 322 -13.15 -40.84 -14.37
CA LEU A 322 -14.33 -41.66 -14.06
C LEU A 322 -15.62 -40.93 -14.43
N ILE A 323 -16.66 -41.69 -14.77
CA ILE A 323 -17.96 -41.12 -15.15
C ILE A 323 -18.68 -40.44 -13.99
N SER A 324 -18.50 -40.95 -12.76
CA SER A 324 -19.31 -40.56 -11.60
C SER A 324 -18.50 -40.38 -10.31
N GLN A 325 -17.19 -40.60 -10.35
CA GLN A 325 -16.34 -40.67 -9.15
C GLN A 325 -15.10 -39.75 -9.21
N GLY A 326 -15.00 -38.89 -10.23
CA GLY A 326 -13.94 -37.90 -10.36
C GLY A 326 -12.67 -38.45 -11.00
N ILE A 327 -11.51 -38.08 -10.43
CA ILE A 327 -10.20 -38.53 -10.90
C ILE A 327 -9.63 -39.53 -9.88
N ALA A 328 -8.96 -40.57 -10.36
CA ALA A 328 -8.18 -41.48 -9.53
C ALA A 328 -6.71 -41.49 -9.97
N TYR A 329 -5.80 -41.66 -9.01
CA TYR A 329 -4.38 -41.84 -9.25
C TYR A 329 -3.84 -43.08 -8.57
N LEU A 330 -3.20 -43.95 -9.35
CA LEU A 330 -2.45 -45.10 -8.89
C LEU A 330 -0.94 -44.81 -8.98
N PRO A 331 -0.19 -44.82 -7.86
CA PRO A 331 1.24 -44.57 -7.89
C PRO A 331 2.00 -45.68 -8.64
N PRO A 332 3.18 -45.40 -9.22
CA PRO A 332 3.94 -46.39 -10.01
C PRO A 332 4.38 -47.62 -9.19
N ASP A 333 4.56 -47.49 -7.88
CA ASP A 333 4.97 -48.57 -6.96
C ASP A 333 3.79 -49.17 -6.16
N TRP A 334 2.57 -49.06 -6.69
CA TRP A 334 1.34 -49.53 -6.04
C TRP A 334 1.35 -51.01 -5.61
N ARG A 335 2.15 -51.85 -6.29
CA ARG A 335 2.27 -53.29 -5.98
C ARG A 335 3.07 -53.57 -4.71
N ARG A 336 3.66 -52.55 -4.05
CA ARG A 336 4.47 -52.76 -2.83
C ARG A 336 3.67 -53.35 -1.69
N PHE A 337 2.40 -52.99 -1.58
CA PHE A 337 1.49 -53.46 -0.54
C PHE A 337 0.29 -54.16 -1.17
N SER A 338 -0.04 -55.34 -0.66
CA SER A 338 -1.38 -55.90 -0.83
C SER A 338 -2.20 -55.53 0.40
N THR A 339 -3.37 -54.96 0.17
CA THR A 339 -4.21 -54.42 1.25
C THR A 339 -5.60 -54.98 1.16
N ILE A 340 -6.04 -55.57 2.26
CA ILE A 340 -7.34 -56.23 2.37
C ILE A 340 -8.06 -55.58 3.53
N PHE A 341 -9.25 -55.03 3.28
CA PHE A 341 -10.04 -54.33 4.30
C PHE A 341 -11.52 -54.71 4.26
N GLU A 342 -11.89 -55.61 3.36
CA GLU A 342 -13.17 -56.31 3.40
C GLU A 342 -12.96 -57.81 3.25
N SER A 343 -13.96 -58.58 3.64
CA SER A 343 -14.15 -59.95 3.18
C SER A 343 -15.65 -60.24 3.10
N GLN A 344 -16.07 -60.91 2.03
CA GLN A 344 -17.48 -61.26 1.77
C GLN A 344 -18.43 -60.05 1.81
N GLY A 345 -17.99 -58.88 1.31
CA GLY A 345 -18.80 -57.65 1.26
C GLY A 345 -19.00 -56.95 2.60
N LYS A 346 -18.27 -57.36 3.65
CA LYS A 346 -18.26 -56.69 4.97
C LYS A 346 -16.89 -56.09 5.26
N PRO A 347 -16.82 -54.88 5.84
CA PRO A 347 -15.55 -54.31 6.30
C PRO A 347 -14.87 -55.22 7.34
N LEU A 348 -13.56 -55.43 7.22
CA LEU A 348 -12.77 -56.23 8.16
C LEU A 348 -12.74 -55.63 9.57
N GLU A 349 -12.98 -54.33 9.70
CA GLU A 349 -13.16 -53.67 10.99
C GLU A 349 -14.23 -54.37 11.84
N SER A 350 -15.29 -54.90 11.21
CA SER A 350 -16.35 -55.66 11.90
C SER A 350 -15.87 -56.97 12.52
N LEU A 351 -14.77 -57.54 12.02
CA LEU A 351 -14.22 -58.79 12.56
C LEU A 351 -13.35 -58.56 13.80
N TYR A 352 -12.92 -57.32 14.09
CA TYR A 352 -11.98 -57.00 15.18
C TYR A 352 -10.69 -57.85 15.10
N LEU A 353 -9.72 -57.45 14.27
CA LEU A 353 -8.47 -58.20 14.08
C LEU A 353 -7.54 -58.06 15.29
N PHE A 354 -7.04 -59.18 15.84
CA PHE A 354 -6.21 -59.18 17.06
C PHE A 354 -4.75 -59.52 16.82
N ASN A 355 -4.47 -60.64 16.16
CA ASN A 355 -3.12 -61.20 16.06
C ASN A 355 -2.99 -62.12 14.83
N THR A 356 -1.77 -62.43 14.41
CA THR A 356 -1.48 -63.18 13.18
C THR A 356 -0.43 -64.26 13.42
N ALA A 357 -0.46 -65.30 12.59
CA ALA A 357 0.55 -66.36 12.60
C ALA A 357 0.81 -66.88 11.18
N ALA A 358 2.03 -67.31 10.91
CA ALA A 358 2.35 -68.04 9.69
C ALA A 358 1.90 -69.51 9.83
N ASP A 359 1.33 -70.08 8.78
CA ASP A 359 0.88 -71.47 8.71
C ASP A 359 1.22 -72.08 7.34
N GLY A 360 2.38 -72.75 7.27
CA GLY A 360 2.93 -73.22 6.00
C GLY A 360 3.10 -72.07 5.01
N ASP A 361 2.48 -72.19 3.84
CA ASP A 361 2.48 -71.18 2.78
C ASP A 361 1.39 -70.09 2.91
N SER A 362 0.70 -70.04 4.05
CA SER A 362 -0.45 -69.16 4.31
C SER A 362 -0.30 -68.44 5.64
N PHE A 363 -1.24 -67.54 5.92
CA PHE A 363 -1.34 -66.84 7.21
C PHE A 363 -2.67 -67.12 7.88
N LEU A 364 -2.64 -67.19 9.20
CA LEU A 364 -3.82 -67.19 10.06
C LEU A 364 -3.99 -65.81 10.69
N VAL A 365 -5.22 -65.35 10.77
CA VAL A 365 -5.64 -64.10 11.40
C VAL A 365 -6.66 -64.42 12.47
N THR A 366 -6.40 -63.95 13.69
CA THR A 366 -7.32 -64.08 14.82
C THR A 366 -8.21 -62.86 14.90
N THR A 367 -9.49 -63.09 15.16
CA THR A 367 -10.55 -62.08 15.14
C THR A 367 -11.43 -62.21 16.38
N GLY A 368 -12.34 -61.26 16.59
CA GLY A 368 -13.38 -61.35 17.62
C GLY A 368 -14.30 -62.56 17.43
N GLU A 369 -14.48 -62.99 16.18
CA GLU A 369 -15.39 -64.08 15.80
C GLU A 369 -14.69 -65.45 15.67
N GLY A 370 -13.35 -65.51 15.67
CA GLY A 370 -12.62 -66.78 15.56
C GLY A 370 -11.23 -66.69 14.93
N VAL A 371 -10.87 -67.72 14.17
CA VAL A 371 -9.62 -67.83 13.42
C VAL A 371 -9.94 -67.98 11.94
N TYR A 372 -9.33 -67.13 11.12
CA TYR A 372 -9.48 -67.08 9.68
C TYR A 372 -8.14 -67.36 9.01
N ARG A 373 -8.19 -67.92 7.81
CA ARG A 373 -7.03 -68.16 6.94
C ARG A 373 -7.08 -67.17 5.80
N LEU A 374 -5.93 -66.55 5.51
CA LEU A 374 -5.77 -65.72 4.34
C LEU A 374 -5.54 -66.59 3.10
N GLY A 375 -6.49 -66.52 2.15
CA GLY A 375 -6.40 -67.16 0.85
C GLY A 375 -5.46 -66.41 -0.12
N ASN A 376 -5.04 -67.11 -1.18
CA ASN A 376 -4.14 -66.58 -2.21
C ASN A 376 -4.76 -65.47 -3.06
N ASP A 377 -6.09 -65.32 -3.02
CA ASP A 377 -6.89 -64.29 -3.68
C ASP A 377 -7.16 -63.07 -2.78
N GLY A 378 -6.75 -63.14 -1.51
CA GLY A 378 -6.99 -62.12 -0.49
C GLY A 378 -8.27 -62.34 0.32
N GLU A 379 -9.05 -63.39 0.08
CA GLU A 379 -10.24 -63.68 0.89
C GLU A 379 -9.87 -64.29 2.24
N LEU A 380 -10.62 -63.92 3.28
CA LEU A 380 -10.50 -64.54 4.60
C LEU A 380 -11.49 -65.70 4.71
N VAL A 381 -10.96 -66.91 4.77
CA VAL A 381 -11.75 -68.14 4.92
C VAL A 381 -11.80 -68.53 6.40
N PRO A 382 -12.98 -68.68 7.02
CA PRO A 382 -13.06 -69.09 8.42
C PRO A 382 -12.50 -70.51 8.59
N VAL A 383 -11.54 -70.66 9.52
CA VAL A 383 -11.01 -71.96 9.94
C VAL A 383 -11.75 -72.47 11.16
N LEU A 384 -12.14 -71.55 12.05
CA LEU A 384 -12.83 -71.85 13.30
C LEU A 384 -13.59 -70.62 13.77
N HIS A 385 -14.88 -70.78 14.10
CA HIS A 385 -15.65 -69.77 14.84
C HIS A 385 -15.47 -69.96 16.35
N SER A 386 -15.38 -68.87 17.11
CA SER A 386 -15.14 -68.89 18.55
C SER A 386 -16.26 -69.56 19.35
N ASP A 387 -17.49 -69.57 18.83
CA ASP A 387 -18.64 -70.29 19.42
C ASP A 387 -18.36 -71.79 19.61
N ILE A 388 -17.61 -72.40 18.67
CA ILE A 388 -17.21 -73.81 18.75
C ILE A 388 -16.30 -74.05 19.96
N LEU A 389 -15.55 -73.04 20.40
CA LEU A 389 -14.69 -73.10 21.59
C LEU A 389 -15.41 -72.72 22.90
N GLY A 390 -16.70 -72.34 22.85
CA GLY A 390 -17.46 -71.83 23.99
C GLY A 390 -17.61 -70.30 24.01
N GLY A 391 -17.30 -69.63 22.89
CA GLY A 391 -17.43 -68.18 22.72
C GLY A 391 -16.22 -67.38 23.23
N GLY A 392 -16.22 -66.08 22.95
CA GLY A 392 -15.19 -65.14 23.39
C GLY A 392 -14.11 -64.84 22.35
N THR A 393 -13.27 -63.86 22.66
CA THR A 393 -12.26 -63.34 21.73
C THR A 393 -11.02 -64.23 21.67
N VAL A 394 -10.61 -64.59 20.45
CA VAL A 394 -9.33 -65.27 20.21
C VAL A 394 -8.18 -64.27 20.26
N GLN A 395 -7.27 -64.42 21.21
CA GLN A 395 -6.16 -63.49 21.44
C GLN A 395 -4.92 -63.81 20.60
N SER A 396 -4.66 -65.09 20.35
CA SER A 396 -3.51 -65.55 19.60
C SER A 396 -3.77 -66.97 19.08
N VAL A 397 -3.11 -67.32 17.97
CA VAL A 397 -3.15 -68.66 17.38
C VAL A 397 -1.72 -69.08 17.04
N LEU A 398 -1.44 -70.37 17.18
CA LEU A 398 -0.17 -70.97 16.78
C LEU A 398 -0.45 -72.33 16.11
N PRO A 399 -0.04 -72.55 14.85
CA PRO A 399 -0.14 -73.86 14.23
C PRO A 399 0.68 -74.92 14.97
N ALA A 400 0.09 -76.10 15.15
CA ALA A 400 0.79 -77.29 15.58
C ALA A 400 1.22 -78.07 14.33
N GLY A 401 2.46 -78.58 14.32
CA GLY A 401 3.05 -79.24 13.14
C GLY A 401 2.31 -80.51 12.65
N ASP A 402 1.25 -80.95 13.34
CA ASP A 402 0.36 -82.05 12.97
C ASP A 402 -0.95 -81.58 12.30
N GLY A 403 -1.03 -80.29 11.91
CA GLY A 403 -2.24 -79.67 11.37
C GLY A 403 -3.26 -79.27 12.43
N GLY A 404 -2.95 -79.42 13.71
CA GLY A 404 -3.71 -78.82 14.81
C GLY A 404 -3.40 -77.33 14.98
N LEU A 405 -4.18 -76.65 15.84
CA LEU A 405 -4.01 -75.25 16.21
C LEU A 405 -4.01 -75.14 17.73
N TRP A 406 -3.04 -74.40 18.27
CA TRP A 406 -3.08 -73.88 19.63
C TRP A 406 -3.75 -72.52 19.61
N ILE A 407 -4.80 -72.36 20.42
CA ILE A 407 -5.66 -71.18 20.40
C ILE A 407 -5.75 -70.61 21.81
N ALA A 408 -5.34 -69.35 21.96
CA ALA A 408 -5.43 -68.61 23.20
C ALA A 408 -6.76 -67.85 23.27
N LEU A 409 -7.56 -68.17 24.28
CA LEU A 409 -8.76 -67.44 24.67
C LEU A 409 -8.47 -66.66 25.97
N ARG A 410 -9.41 -65.82 26.40
CA ARG A 410 -9.27 -65.03 27.63
C ARG A 410 -8.99 -65.87 28.88
N ASP A 411 -9.53 -67.09 28.94
CA ASP A 411 -9.53 -67.94 30.14
C ASP A 411 -8.67 -69.22 29.99
N GLY A 412 -7.85 -69.33 28.94
CA GLY A 412 -6.91 -70.43 28.78
C GLY A 412 -6.51 -70.73 27.34
N ILE A 413 -5.89 -71.90 27.16
CA ILE A 413 -5.38 -72.37 25.86
C ILE A 413 -6.17 -73.60 25.46
N THR A 414 -6.57 -73.67 24.19
CA THR A 414 -7.27 -74.83 23.62
C THR A 414 -6.50 -75.36 22.42
N ARG A 415 -6.26 -76.67 22.40
CA ARG A 415 -5.85 -77.37 21.17
C ARG A 415 -7.09 -77.67 20.36
N TYR A 416 -7.09 -77.31 19.09
CA TYR A 416 -8.17 -77.59 18.14
C TYR A 416 -7.58 -78.28 16.91
N THR A 417 -8.20 -79.36 16.43
CA THR A 417 -7.79 -80.03 15.18
C THR A 417 -8.85 -79.80 14.11
N PRO A 418 -8.63 -78.90 13.13
CA PRO A 418 -9.63 -78.57 12.11
C PRO A 418 -10.17 -79.78 11.34
N ALA A 419 -9.32 -80.75 11.03
CA ALA A 419 -9.71 -81.94 10.26
C ALA A 419 -10.73 -82.85 10.97
N THR A 420 -10.74 -82.88 12.31
CA THR A 420 -11.60 -83.78 13.10
C THR A 420 -12.59 -83.02 13.98
N GLY A 421 -12.45 -81.70 14.12
CA GLY A 421 -13.21 -80.87 15.06
C GLY A 421 -12.88 -81.14 16.54
N HIS A 422 -11.89 -82.00 16.83
CA HIS A 422 -11.53 -82.36 18.21
C HIS A 422 -10.91 -81.16 18.95
N LYS A 423 -11.39 -80.89 20.17
CA LYS A 423 -10.89 -79.81 21.03
C LYS A 423 -10.48 -80.31 22.41
N ARG A 424 -9.38 -79.76 22.94
CA ARG A 424 -8.88 -80.06 24.30
C ARG A 424 -8.41 -78.76 24.97
N LYS A 425 -9.09 -78.38 26.06
CA LYS A 425 -8.72 -77.21 26.89
C LYS A 425 -7.57 -77.57 27.83
N LEU A 426 -6.65 -76.63 28.02
CA LEU A 426 -5.51 -76.72 28.92
C LEU A 426 -5.61 -75.62 29.99
N ALA A 427 -5.32 -75.98 31.23
CA ALA A 427 -5.19 -75.01 32.31
C ALA A 427 -3.88 -74.22 32.20
N MET A 428 -3.94 -72.91 32.47
CA MET A 428 -2.75 -72.04 32.50
C MET A 428 -1.83 -72.36 33.68
N GLN A 429 -2.34 -72.99 34.75
CA GLN A 429 -1.58 -73.35 35.96
C GLN A 429 -0.92 -72.13 36.65
N ILE A 430 -1.55 -70.96 36.54
CA ILE A 430 -1.25 -69.74 37.29
C ILE A 430 -2.56 -69.36 37.98
N GLY A 431 -2.53 -68.91 39.23
CA GLY A 431 -3.75 -68.60 40.01
C GLY A 431 -4.79 -67.80 39.22
N THR A 432 -6.08 -68.04 39.47
CA THR A 432 -7.20 -67.45 38.74
C THR A 432 -7.41 -65.97 39.10
N SER A 433 -6.58 -65.09 38.55
CA SER A 433 -6.85 -63.65 38.49
C SER A 433 -7.64 -63.33 37.22
N ALA A 434 -8.63 -62.43 37.32
CA ALA A 434 -9.43 -61.96 36.17
C ALA A 434 -8.61 -61.20 35.10
N THR A 435 -7.34 -60.88 35.40
CA THR A 435 -6.42 -60.12 34.54
C THR A 435 -5.46 -61.00 33.73
N HIS A 436 -5.27 -62.27 34.10
CA HIS A 436 -4.34 -63.16 33.40
C HIS A 436 -4.94 -63.63 32.06
N ARG A 437 -4.30 -63.27 30.95
CA ARG A 437 -4.64 -63.75 29.60
C ARG A 437 -3.38 -64.08 28.83
N VAL A 438 -3.44 -65.13 28.02
CA VAL A 438 -2.36 -65.46 27.07
C VAL A 438 -2.39 -64.46 25.93
N GLU A 439 -1.24 -63.91 25.60
CA GLU A 439 -1.13 -62.78 24.68
C GLU A 439 -0.33 -63.10 23.42
N LEU A 440 0.88 -63.65 23.57
CA LEU A 440 1.71 -64.10 22.46
C LEU A 440 1.95 -65.60 22.59
N MET A 441 2.05 -66.27 21.44
CA MET A 441 2.49 -67.66 21.34
C MET A 441 3.55 -67.74 20.24
N THR A 442 4.67 -68.41 20.51
CA THR A 442 5.73 -68.64 19.54
C THR A 442 6.12 -70.11 19.53
N PRO A 443 6.43 -70.71 18.36
CA PRO A 443 6.98 -72.05 18.33
C PRO A 443 8.39 -72.06 18.96
N GLY A 444 8.71 -73.15 19.65
CA GLY A 444 10.06 -73.47 20.13
C GLY A 444 10.71 -74.55 19.25
N ILE A 445 11.81 -75.14 19.75
CA ILE A 445 12.47 -76.28 19.08
C ILE A 445 11.74 -77.59 19.45
N ASN A 446 11.73 -78.56 18.53
CA ASN A 446 11.22 -79.93 18.76
C ASN A 446 9.72 -79.97 19.13
N GLY A 447 8.93 -79.05 18.57
CA GLY A 447 7.48 -78.98 18.79
C GLY A 447 7.07 -78.36 20.13
N GLU A 448 8.00 -77.95 20.98
CA GLU A 448 7.71 -77.10 22.12
C GLU A 448 7.14 -75.75 21.66
N PHE A 449 6.48 -75.03 22.56
CA PHE A 449 6.05 -73.67 22.32
C PHE A 449 6.11 -72.84 23.59
N TRP A 450 6.21 -71.53 23.39
CA TRP A 450 6.28 -70.55 24.45
C TRP A 450 5.10 -69.62 24.39
N ILE A 451 4.65 -69.16 25.55
CA ILE A 451 3.53 -68.24 25.67
C ILE A 451 3.87 -67.10 26.62
N SER A 452 3.36 -65.90 26.34
CA SER A 452 3.34 -64.79 27.29
C SER A 452 1.97 -64.65 27.94
N ILE A 453 1.95 -64.28 29.21
CA ILE A 453 0.74 -64.09 30.00
C ILE A 453 0.80 -62.72 30.64
N VAL A 454 -0.22 -61.89 30.38
CA VAL A 454 -0.31 -60.53 30.92
C VAL A 454 -0.25 -60.57 32.45
N GLY A 455 0.74 -59.90 33.04
CA GLY A 455 1.01 -59.90 34.49
C GLY A 455 1.52 -61.22 35.08
N GLY A 456 1.50 -62.32 34.30
CA GLY A 456 1.87 -63.67 34.74
C GLY A 456 3.21 -64.18 34.22
N GLY A 457 3.91 -63.41 33.37
CA GLY A 457 5.23 -63.73 32.85
C GLY A 457 5.19 -64.61 31.59
N VAL A 458 6.11 -65.59 31.50
CA VAL A 458 6.31 -66.45 30.32
C VAL A 458 6.25 -67.93 30.72
N GLN A 459 5.61 -68.78 29.91
CA GLN A 459 5.63 -70.23 30.09
C GLN A 459 6.23 -70.95 28.90
N ARG A 460 6.95 -72.04 29.20
CA ARG A 460 7.44 -73.02 28.23
C ARG A 460 6.58 -74.27 28.30
N ARG A 461 6.12 -74.77 27.15
CA ARG A 461 5.23 -75.93 27.06
C ARG A 461 5.74 -76.94 26.03
N ALA A 462 5.49 -78.22 26.30
CA ALA A 462 5.79 -79.30 25.37
C ALA A 462 4.78 -79.35 24.21
N ALA A 463 5.08 -80.13 23.17
CA ALA A 463 4.23 -80.31 21.98
C ALA A 463 2.82 -80.88 22.28
N ASP A 464 2.64 -81.53 23.42
CA ASP A 464 1.35 -82.03 23.90
C ASP A 464 0.60 -81.03 24.80
N GLY A 465 1.19 -79.86 25.05
CA GLY A 465 0.67 -78.79 25.89
C GLY A 465 1.06 -78.88 27.38
N ARG A 466 1.80 -79.91 27.80
CA ARG A 466 2.28 -80.04 29.19
C ARG A 466 3.19 -78.88 29.57
N LEU A 467 2.98 -78.31 30.76
CA LEU A 467 3.83 -77.24 31.28
C LEU A 467 5.23 -77.77 31.60
N LEU A 468 6.26 -77.12 31.07
CA LEU A 468 7.67 -77.45 31.30
C LEU A 468 8.32 -76.49 32.30
N ALA A 469 8.06 -75.19 32.16
CA ALA A 469 8.57 -74.15 33.06
C ALA A 469 7.67 -72.91 33.05
N THR A 470 7.67 -72.15 34.16
CA THR A 470 7.04 -70.83 34.29
C THR A 470 8.08 -69.84 34.81
N PHE A 471 8.13 -68.66 34.21
CA PHE A 471 9.03 -67.57 34.55
C PHE A 471 8.19 -66.34 34.89
N HIS A 472 8.33 -65.77 36.09
CA HIS A 472 7.47 -64.69 36.58
C HIS A 472 8.16 -63.32 36.51
N PHE A 473 7.36 -62.26 36.36
CA PHE A 473 7.83 -60.88 36.55
C PHE A 473 8.24 -60.64 38.01
N GLY A 474 9.32 -59.88 38.21
CA GLY A 474 9.90 -59.54 39.51
C GLY A 474 10.86 -60.58 40.08
N THR A 475 10.85 -61.83 39.57
CA THR A 475 11.79 -62.88 39.97
C THR A 475 12.69 -63.32 38.83
N ASP A 476 12.11 -63.67 37.68
CA ASP A 476 12.83 -64.25 36.54
C ASP A 476 12.97 -63.26 35.38
N LEU A 477 12.06 -62.29 35.31
CA LEU A 477 11.98 -61.23 34.30
C LEU A 477 11.96 -59.85 34.98
N SER A 478 11.71 -58.79 34.20
CA SER A 478 11.59 -57.39 34.60
C SER A 478 10.64 -57.10 35.77
N GLU A 479 10.52 -55.84 36.19
CA GLU A 479 9.71 -55.42 37.34
C GLU A 479 8.29 -56.04 37.40
N VAL A 480 7.79 -56.23 38.63
CA VAL A 480 6.47 -56.81 38.90
C VAL A 480 5.38 -56.02 38.15
N GLY A 481 4.59 -56.72 37.33
CA GLY A 481 3.54 -56.11 36.52
C GLY A 481 3.98 -55.70 35.10
N GLY A 482 5.20 -56.04 34.69
CA GLY A 482 5.67 -55.88 33.31
C GLY A 482 4.80 -56.58 32.26
N MET A 483 5.01 -56.22 31.00
CA MET A 483 4.32 -56.77 29.84
C MET A 483 5.34 -57.25 28.82
N VAL A 484 5.11 -58.43 28.23
CA VAL A 484 5.95 -58.94 27.14
C VAL A 484 5.51 -58.30 25.83
N GLN A 485 6.36 -57.44 25.26
CA GLN A 485 6.08 -56.77 23.99
C GLN A 485 6.34 -57.69 22.80
N GLN A 486 7.41 -58.48 22.86
CA GLN A 486 7.73 -59.49 21.85
C GLN A 486 8.42 -60.70 22.49
N LEU A 487 8.08 -61.88 22.00
CA LEU A 487 8.65 -63.16 22.37
C LEU A 487 9.09 -63.86 21.08
N THR A 488 10.37 -64.17 20.94
CA THR A 488 10.91 -64.79 19.72
C THR A 488 11.87 -65.92 20.06
N VAL A 489 11.87 -66.95 19.23
CA VAL A 489 12.81 -68.07 19.32
C VAL A 489 13.67 -68.06 18.07
N ARG A 490 14.99 -67.98 18.26
CA ARG A 490 15.93 -68.04 17.15
C ARG A 490 16.07 -69.47 16.61
N PRO A 491 16.55 -69.64 15.37
CA PRO A 491 16.82 -70.97 14.81
C PRO A 491 17.80 -71.82 15.63
N ASP A 492 18.68 -71.19 16.42
CA ASP A 492 19.61 -71.85 17.34
C ASP A 492 18.98 -72.23 18.70
N GLY A 493 17.71 -71.89 18.91
CA GLY A 493 16.95 -72.23 20.12
C GLY A 493 17.02 -71.21 21.24
N ALA A 494 17.80 -70.16 21.08
CA ALA A 494 17.81 -69.08 22.05
C ALA A 494 16.45 -68.37 22.05
N VAL A 495 15.85 -68.25 23.23
CA VAL A 495 14.56 -67.56 23.41
C VAL A 495 14.84 -66.15 23.90
N TRP A 496 14.28 -65.17 23.22
CA TRP A 496 14.45 -63.76 23.52
C TRP A 496 13.10 -63.14 23.87
N VAL A 497 13.11 -62.31 24.90
CA VAL A 497 11.93 -61.67 25.47
C VAL A 497 12.20 -60.18 25.57
N ALA A 498 11.44 -59.38 24.83
CA ALA A 498 11.34 -57.95 25.06
C ALA A 498 10.21 -57.70 26.06
N ALA A 499 10.51 -57.15 27.24
CA ALA A 499 9.49 -56.90 28.25
C ALA A 499 9.81 -55.67 29.12
N GLY A 500 8.88 -54.72 29.18
CA GLY A 500 8.93 -53.56 30.06
C GLY A 500 10.17 -52.70 29.87
N ASP A 501 11.19 -52.93 30.67
CA ASP A 501 12.37 -52.09 30.86
C ASP A 501 13.63 -52.64 30.14
N GLY A 502 13.54 -53.79 29.47
CA GLY A 502 14.72 -54.44 28.91
C GLY A 502 14.48 -55.56 27.92
N LEU A 503 15.60 -56.05 27.37
CA LEU A 503 15.66 -57.20 26.48
C LEU A 503 16.35 -58.35 27.19
N TRP A 504 15.76 -59.54 27.16
CA TRP A 504 16.20 -60.69 27.94
C TRP A 504 16.45 -61.90 27.02
N VAL A 505 17.47 -62.70 27.33
CA VAL A 505 17.76 -63.97 26.64
C VAL A 505 17.74 -65.13 27.62
N TRP A 506 17.09 -66.23 27.22
CA TRP A 506 17.08 -67.48 27.97
C TRP A 506 18.37 -68.25 27.74
N GLN A 507 19.08 -68.57 28.82
CA GLN A 507 20.33 -69.35 28.79
C GLN A 507 20.25 -70.49 29.81
N GLY A 508 19.89 -71.69 29.34
CA GLY A 508 19.81 -72.90 30.17
C GLY A 508 18.56 -72.94 31.05
N GLU A 509 18.60 -72.34 32.23
CA GLU A 509 17.48 -72.38 33.19
C GLU A 509 16.93 -71.00 33.58
N ARG A 510 17.61 -69.90 33.21
CA ARG A 510 17.23 -68.54 33.60
C ARG A 510 17.31 -67.55 32.45
N PHE A 511 16.53 -66.48 32.54
CA PHE A 511 16.69 -65.30 31.69
C PHE A 511 17.84 -64.42 32.19
N ARG A 512 18.54 -63.78 31.27
CA ARG A 512 19.55 -62.76 31.55
C ARG A 512 19.25 -61.51 30.74
N ALA A 513 19.45 -60.35 31.34
CA ALA A 513 19.34 -59.07 30.63
C ALA A 513 20.46 -58.97 29.57
N VAL A 514 20.07 -58.56 28.37
CA VAL A 514 20.92 -58.28 27.20
C VAL A 514 21.15 -56.79 27.06
N ILE A 515 20.08 -56.01 27.19
CA ILE A 515 20.10 -54.55 27.25
C ILE A 515 19.38 -54.17 28.54
N ASP A 516 20.12 -53.56 29.45
CA ASP A 516 19.63 -53.08 30.75
C ASP A 516 19.56 -51.55 30.71
N ASP A 517 18.51 -51.03 30.09
CA ASP A 517 18.22 -49.60 30.03
C ASP A 517 16.80 -49.36 30.53
N ALA A 518 16.66 -49.32 31.87
CA ALA A 518 15.37 -49.22 32.52
C ALA A 518 14.57 -47.93 32.22
N ARG A 519 15.16 -46.95 31.53
CA ARG A 519 14.48 -45.71 31.16
C ARG A 519 13.75 -45.79 29.82
N HIS A 520 14.08 -46.77 28.98
CA HIS A 520 13.53 -46.88 27.64
C HIS A 520 13.06 -48.31 27.38
N GLU A 521 11.78 -48.48 27.10
CA GLU A 521 11.20 -49.79 26.78
C GLU A 521 11.71 -50.32 25.43
N VAL A 522 11.85 -51.63 25.34
CA VAL A 522 12.10 -52.37 24.10
C VAL A 522 10.78 -52.98 23.63
N TYR A 523 10.31 -52.55 22.47
CA TYR A 523 9.02 -53.00 21.92
C TYR A 523 9.16 -54.13 20.91
N ALA A 524 10.23 -54.09 20.09
CA ALA A 524 10.42 -55.06 19.04
C ALA A 524 11.89 -55.41 18.81
N LEU A 525 12.13 -56.60 18.25
CA LEU A 525 13.45 -57.07 17.85
C LEU A 525 13.39 -57.89 16.54
N ALA A 526 14.45 -57.79 15.75
CA ALA A 526 14.65 -58.61 14.55
C ALA A 526 16.14 -58.93 14.35
N PHE A 527 16.47 -60.20 14.10
CA PHE A 527 17.86 -60.65 13.97
C PHE A 527 18.34 -60.58 12.52
N VAL A 528 19.42 -59.83 12.28
CA VAL A 528 20.13 -59.81 10.99
C VAL A 528 21.02 -61.05 10.86
N SER A 529 21.66 -61.43 11.97
CA SER A 529 22.49 -62.62 12.08
C SER A 529 22.53 -63.09 13.56
N PRO A 530 23.15 -64.25 13.87
CA PRO A 530 23.34 -64.67 15.26
C PRO A 530 24.10 -63.65 16.13
N HIS A 531 24.88 -62.76 15.51
CA HIS A 531 25.72 -61.75 16.14
C HIS A 531 25.22 -60.32 15.96
N GLU A 532 24.08 -60.11 15.31
CA GLU A 532 23.60 -58.77 15.01
C GLU A 532 22.08 -58.72 14.96
N PHE A 533 21.48 -57.73 15.61
CA PHE A 533 20.04 -57.56 15.64
C PHE A 533 19.64 -56.09 15.73
N TRP A 534 18.42 -55.82 15.26
CA TRP A 534 17.74 -54.54 15.41
C TRP A 534 16.79 -54.57 16.60
N VAL A 535 16.65 -53.42 17.24
CA VAL A 535 15.74 -53.14 18.35
C VAL A 535 14.89 -51.94 18.00
N GLY A 536 13.58 -52.06 18.22
CA GLY A 536 12.61 -50.98 18.11
C GLY A 536 12.29 -50.42 19.49
N ARG A 537 12.53 -49.12 19.68
CA ARG A 537 12.18 -48.36 20.88
C ARG A 537 11.18 -47.25 20.53
N SER A 538 10.68 -46.54 21.54
CA SER A 538 9.92 -45.31 21.28
C SER A 538 10.80 -44.27 20.58
N GLY A 539 10.52 -44.03 19.30
CA GLY A 539 11.20 -43.05 18.47
C GLY A 539 12.62 -43.37 18.00
N ALA A 540 13.07 -44.62 18.13
CA ALA A 540 14.39 -45.01 17.66
C ALA A 540 14.48 -46.47 17.20
N LEU A 541 15.17 -46.68 16.08
CA LEU A 541 15.68 -47.98 15.65
C LEU A 541 17.15 -48.08 16.05
N GLU A 542 17.53 -49.16 16.71
CA GLU A 542 18.89 -49.37 17.19
C GLU A 542 19.43 -50.70 16.71
N ARG A 543 20.64 -50.69 16.15
CA ARG A 543 21.35 -51.90 15.69
C ARG A 543 22.39 -52.27 16.74
N TYR A 544 22.38 -53.51 17.18
CA TYR A 544 23.31 -54.04 18.19
C TYR A 544 24.13 -55.20 17.64
N GLY A 545 25.41 -55.23 18.02
CA GLY A 545 26.27 -56.40 17.90
C GLY A 545 26.15 -57.25 19.17
N TRP A 546 26.17 -58.57 19.00
CA TRP A 546 26.01 -59.57 20.07
C TRP A 546 27.16 -60.58 20.06
N ASP A 547 27.89 -60.64 21.16
CA ASP A 547 29.03 -61.56 21.36
C ASP A 547 28.67 -62.84 22.15
N GLY A 548 27.41 -62.98 22.58
CA GLY A 548 26.95 -64.08 23.44
C GLY A 548 26.80 -63.71 24.92
N GLN A 549 27.35 -62.56 25.34
CA GLN A 549 27.27 -62.06 26.72
C GLN A 549 26.73 -60.63 26.78
N GLN A 550 27.19 -59.72 25.91
CA GLN A 550 26.85 -58.31 25.93
C GLN A 550 26.40 -57.79 24.55
N ALA A 551 25.41 -56.91 24.56
CA ALA A 551 24.98 -56.18 23.38
C ALA A 551 25.72 -54.84 23.28
N ARG A 552 26.36 -54.56 22.14
CA ARG A 552 27.02 -53.28 21.86
C ARG A 552 26.24 -52.52 20.79
N LEU A 553 25.80 -51.30 21.11
CA LEU A 553 25.14 -50.42 20.14
C LEU A 553 26.11 -50.09 18.99
N LEU A 554 25.70 -50.40 17.76
CA LEU A 554 26.44 -50.15 16.53
C LEU A 554 25.92 -48.90 15.80
N GLU A 555 24.62 -48.69 15.81
CA GLU A 555 23.95 -47.63 15.05
C GLU A 555 22.60 -47.29 15.69
N ARG A 556 22.21 -46.01 15.66
CA ARG A 556 20.91 -45.53 16.14
C ARG A 556 20.31 -44.57 15.13
N ILE A 557 19.09 -44.85 14.71
CA ILE A 557 18.28 -44.05 13.79
C ILE A 557 17.13 -43.46 14.61
N GLY A 558 17.15 -42.15 14.82
CA GLY A 558 16.20 -41.43 15.65
C GLY A 558 15.51 -40.29 14.92
N HIS A 559 15.06 -39.31 15.69
CA HIS A 559 14.35 -38.13 15.18
C HIS A 559 15.12 -37.36 14.10
N GLU A 560 16.45 -37.27 14.20
CA GLU A 560 17.29 -36.58 13.22
C GLU A 560 17.22 -37.19 11.80
N GLN A 561 17.00 -38.51 11.72
CA GLN A 561 16.84 -39.24 10.47
C GLN A 561 15.36 -39.34 10.05
N GLY A 562 14.43 -38.67 10.76
CA GLY A 562 13.01 -38.65 10.44
C GLY A 562 12.15 -39.69 11.17
N MET A 563 12.70 -40.46 12.11
CA MET A 563 11.92 -41.43 12.88
C MET A 563 11.02 -40.71 13.90
N PRO A 564 9.68 -40.87 13.86
CA PRO A 564 8.79 -40.17 14.79
C PRO A 564 8.87 -40.74 16.21
N SER A 565 8.68 -39.89 17.23
CA SER A 565 8.57 -40.34 18.63
C SER A 565 7.27 -41.12 18.86
N THR A 566 7.34 -42.42 18.57
CA THR A 566 6.24 -43.38 18.66
C THR A 566 6.80 -44.78 18.93
N GLU A 567 5.99 -45.65 19.52
CA GLU A 567 6.36 -47.03 19.82
C GLU A 567 6.53 -47.86 18.52
N ILE A 568 7.62 -48.61 18.43
CA ILE A 568 7.93 -49.50 17.29
C ILE A 568 7.67 -50.94 17.73
N ARG A 569 6.45 -51.43 17.50
CA ARG A 569 5.99 -52.73 18.02
C ARG A 569 6.17 -53.91 17.08
N GLY A 570 6.65 -53.64 15.87
CA GLY A 570 7.00 -54.68 14.91
C GLY A 570 8.23 -54.28 14.11
N LEU A 571 9.11 -55.25 13.88
CA LEU A 571 10.23 -55.13 12.96
C LEU A 571 10.18 -56.23 11.91
N ALA A 572 10.54 -55.88 10.68
CA ALA A 572 10.79 -56.85 9.62
C ALA A 572 12.06 -56.48 8.85
N LEU A 573 12.79 -57.48 8.36
CA LEU A 573 14.05 -57.27 7.66
C LEU A 573 13.88 -57.51 6.17
N GLY A 574 14.41 -56.60 5.37
CA GLY A 574 14.56 -56.73 3.93
C GLY A 574 16.00 -57.09 3.59
N GLY A 575 16.38 -58.35 3.81
CA GLY A 575 17.78 -58.77 3.80
C GLY A 575 18.58 -58.17 4.96
N THR A 576 19.87 -57.90 4.74
CA THR A 576 20.76 -57.36 5.79
C THR A 576 20.77 -55.83 5.89
N ASP A 577 20.28 -55.16 4.85
CA ASP A 577 20.51 -53.72 4.68
C ASP A 577 19.26 -52.87 4.93
N THR A 578 18.08 -53.48 4.97
CA THR A 578 16.81 -52.76 5.14
C THR A 578 16.07 -53.27 6.38
N VAL A 579 15.65 -52.35 7.24
CA VAL A 579 14.78 -52.65 8.38
C VAL A 579 13.48 -51.86 8.24
N TRP A 580 12.37 -52.55 8.44
CA TRP A 580 11.02 -52.01 8.44
C TRP A 580 10.51 -51.91 9.87
N ALA A 581 9.94 -50.77 10.21
CA ALA A 581 9.39 -50.45 11.52
C ALA A 581 7.88 -50.22 11.39
N ILE A 582 7.12 -51.07 12.08
CA ILE A 582 5.66 -51.00 12.14
C ILE A 582 5.29 -50.21 13.39
N THR A 583 4.53 -49.14 13.21
CA THR A 583 4.20 -48.18 14.28
C THR A 583 2.74 -47.75 14.20
N SER A 584 2.22 -47.16 15.28
CA SER A 584 0.90 -46.51 15.29
C SER A 584 0.81 -45.24 14.42
N ARG A 585 1.93 -44.76 13.85
CA ARG A 585 1.99 -43.59 12.95
C ARG A 585 2.35 -43.94 11.50
N GLY A 586 2.27 -45.21 11.15
CA GLY A 586 2.51 -45.73 9.82
C GLY A 586 3.67 -46.72 9.78
N LEU A 587 4.07 -47.05 8.57
CA LEU A 587 5.15 -47.97 8.29
C LEU A 587 6.38 -47.17 7.86
N PHE A 588 7.52 -47.47 8.45
CA PHE A 588 8.79 -46.81 8.13
C PHE A 588 9.79 -47.83 7.65
N ALA A 589 10.63 -47.49 6.70
CA ALA A 589 11.73 -48.32 6.27
C ALA A 589 13.04 -47.54 6.29
N TYR A 590 14.08 -48.15 6.84
CA TYR A 590 15.42 -47.60 6.84
C TYR A 590 16.33 -48.54 6.06
N LYS A 591 16.93 -48.03 4.98
CA LYS A 591 18.01 -48.73 4.28
C LYS A 591 19.34 -48.14 4.72
N ARG A 592 20.27 -49.01 5.12
CA ARG A 592 21.57 -48.63 5.64
C ARG A 592 22.33 -47.72 4.67
N GLY A 593 22.90 -46.65 5.22
CA GLY A 593 23.65 -45.64 4.47
C GLY A 593 22.78 -44.56 3.82
N GLN A 594 21.44 -44.66 3.87
CA GLN A 594 20.57 -43.56 3.49
C GLN A 594 20.48 -42.51 4.62
N PRO A 595 20.29 -41.23 4.28
CA PRO A 595 20.27 -40.15 5.25
C PRO A 595 18.99 -40.10 6.09
N GLN A 596 17.87 -40.64 5.58
CA GLN A 596 16.56 -40.58 6.24
C GLN A 596 15.76 -41.88 6.10
N VAL A 597 14.79 -42.06 7.00
CA VAL A 597 13.79 -43.13 6.92
C VAL A 597 12.76 -42.83 5.84
N HIS A 598 12.38 -43.85 5.08
CA HIS A 598 11.26 -43.79 4.14
C HIS A 598 9.96 -44.04 4.89
N ARG A 599 9.01 -43.11 4.78
CA ARG A 599 7.68 -43.24 5.40
C ARG A 599 6.68 -43.74 4.36
N PHE A 600 5.84 -44.69 4.76
CA PHE A 600 4.69 -45.17 4.01
C PHE A 600 3.40 -44.91 4.80
N GLY A 601 2.37 -44.42 4.11
CA GLY A 601 1.07 -44.16 4.70
C GLY A 601 -0.10 -44.67 3.86
N GLN A 602 -1.29 -44.12 4.17
CA GLN A 602 -2.30 -43.92 3.14
C GLN A 602 -1.66 -43.10 1.98
N ARG A 603 -2.22 -42.81 0.82
CA ARG A 603 -1.43 -42.28 -0.36
C ARG A 603 -0.42 -43.27 -0.97
N ASP A 604 0.40 -43.96 -0.19
CA ASP A 604 1.35 -44.99 -0.70
C ASP A 604 0.70 -46.34 -0.94
N GLY A 605 -0.51 -46.53 -0.41
CA GLY A 605 -1.31 -47.73 -0.61
C GLY A 605 -1.82 -48.37 0.67
N LEU A 606 -1.34 -47.96 1.86
CA LEU A 606 -1.78 -48.58 3.12
C LEU A 606 -3.23 -48.25 3.47
N PRO A 607 -4.03 -49.18 4.03
CA PRO A 607 -5.44 -48.97 4.35
C PRO A 607 -5.60 -47.91 5.44
N ASP A 608 -4.76 -47.98 6.48
CA ASP A 608 -4.66 -47.01 7.56
C ASP A 608 -3.21 -46.64 7.87
N SER A 609 -3.02 -45.55 8.61
CA SER A 609 -1.74 -45.20 9.22
C SER A 609 -1.55 -45.89 10.56
N GLU A 610 -2.62 -46.29 11.24
CA GLU A 610 -2.53 -46.92 12.56
C GLU A 610 -2.40 -48.45 12.43
N PHE A 611 -1.19 -48.95 12.62
CA PHE A 611 -0.95 -50.39 12.72
C PHE A 611 -1.34 -50.91 14.10
N SER A 612 -1.81 -52.16 14.13
CA SER A 612 -2.07 -52.89 15.37
C SER A 612 -0.81 -52.99 16.22
N MET A 613 -0.99 -52.97 17.53
CA MET A 613 0.08 -52.97 18.53
C MET A 613 0.72 -54.36 18.72
N ARG A 614 0.69 -55.22 17.70
CA ARG A 614 1.20 -56.61 17.73
C ARG A 614 2.37 -56.80 16.76
N PRO A 615 3.30 -57.73 17.07
CA PRO A 615 4.32 -58.15 16.11
C PRO A 615 3.68 -58.68 14.82
N PRO A 616 4.27 -58.42 13.64
CA PRO A 616 3.78 -58.99 12.40
C PRO A 616 4.05 -60.49 12.33
N ALA A 617 3.27 -61.19 11.50
CA ALA A 617 3.61 -62.55 11.11
C ALA A 617 4.58 -62.50 9.93
N ILE A 618 5.68 -63.25 10.04
CA ILE A 618 6.64 -63.45 8.94
C ILE A 618 6.37 -64.84 8.37
N GLY A 619 5.93 -64.88 7.12
CA GLY A 619 5.59 -66.10 6.40
C GLY A 619 6.73 -66.62 5.54
N PRO A 620 6.44 -67.50 4.56
CA PRO A 620 7.44 -67.97 3.61
C PRO A 620 8.02 -66.83 2.78
N ASN A 621 9.26 -67.01 2.32
CA ASN A 621 9.98 -66.04 1.48
C ASN A 621 10.05 -64.62 2.10
N ASP A 622 10.12 -64.54 3.43
CA ASP A 622 10.21 -63.30 4.21
C ASP A 622 9.03 -62.33 4.01
N GLN A 623 7.89 -62.80 3.50
CA GLN A 623 6.71 -61.98 3.36
C GLN A 623 6.13 -61.62 4.73
N VAL A 624 5.75 -60.36 4.90
CA VAL A 624 5.29 -59.79 6.18
C VAL A 624 3.81 -59.52 6.09
N LEU A 625 3.05 -60.08 7.03
CA LEU A 625 1.65 -59.75 7.25
C LEU A 625 1.52 -58.93 8.54
N ALA A 626 1.11 -57.68 8.37
CA ALA A 626 0.84 -56.74 9.45
C ALA A 626 -0.65 -56.37 9.49
N LEU A 627 -1.16 -56.15 10.70
CA LEU A 627 -2.53 -55.70 10.91
C LEU A 627 -2.58 -54.19 11.09
N THR A 628 -3.63 -53.56 10.58
CA THR A 628 -4.04 -52.19 10.88
C THR A 628 -5.38 -52.21 11.61
N THR A 629 -5.80 -51.07 12.14
CA THR A 629 -7.13 -50.89 12.74
C THR A 629 -8.27 -51.28 11.80
N SER A 630 -8.13 -51.03 10.49
CA SER A 630 -9.19 -51.22 9.49
C SER A 630 -8.95 -52.39 8.51
N GLY A 631 -7.80 -53.04 8.54
CA GLY A 631 -7.50 -54.13 7.61
C GLY A 631 -6.12 -54.78 7.75
N ILE A 632 -5.72 -55.52 6.72
CA ILE A 632 -4.50 -56.32 6.63
C ILE A 632 -3.58 -55.72 5.57
N VAL A 633 -2.28 -55.70 5.85
CA VAL A 633 -1.22 -55.29 4.93
C VAL A 633 -0.24 -56.44 4.75
N LEU A 634 -0.04 -56.86 3.51
CA LEU A 634 0.92 -57.89 3.13
C LEU A 634 1.98 -57.29 2.21
N PHE A 635 3.26 -57.46 2.56
CA PHE A 635 4.36 -56.91 1.76
C PHE A 635 5.63 -57.74 1.86
N ASP A 636 6.46 -57.63 0.83
CA ASP A 636 7.82 -58.17 0.82
C ASP A 636 8.81 -57.07 1.24
N PRO A 637 9.45 -57.19 2.42
CA PRO A 637 10.39 -56.20 2.92
C PRO A 637 11.70 -56.16 2.12
N SER A 638 12.03 -57.22 1.38
CA SER A 638 13.24 -57.34 0.55
C SER A 638 13.09 -56.64 -0.81
N ARG A 639 11.84 -56.31 -1.20
CA ARG A 639 11.54 -55.65 -2.47
C ARG A 639 12.19 -54.27 -2.55
N PRO A 640 13.06 -54.02 -3.55
CA PRO A 640 13.78 -52.75 -3.65
C PRO A 640 12.82 -51.57 -3.81
N PHE A 641 13.19 -50.42 -3.23
CA PHE A 641 12.47 -49.16 -3.47
C PHE A 641 12.56 -48.78 -4.95
N ALA A 642 11.42 -48.39 -5.52
CA ALA A 642 11.43 -47.79 -6.84
C ALA A 642 12.27 -46.50 -6.80
N PRO A 643 13.12 -46.23 -7.81
CA PRO A 643 13.87 -44.98 -7.85
C PRO A 643 12.89 -43.80 -7.88
N ALA A 644 13.23 -42.72 -7.18
CA ALA A 644 12.44 -41.50 -7.22
C ALA A 644 12.31 -41.01 -8.67
N PRO A 645 11.08 -40.86 -9.20
CA PRO A 645 10.91 -40.46 -10.59
C PRO A 645 11.42 -39.04 -10.79
N LEU A 646 12.05 -38.78 -11.95
CA LEU A 646 12.51 -37.44 -12.32
C LEU A 646 11.33 -36.46 -12.34
N ALA A 647 11.28 -35.58 -11.34
CA ALA A 647 10.27 -34.54 -11.22
C ALA A 647 10.79 -33.23 -11.79
N ARG A 648 9.91 -32.49 -12.48
CA ARG A 648 10.26 -31.17 -13.02
C ARG A 648 9.86 -30.10 -12.02
N LEU A 649 10.79 -29.22 -11.68
CA LEU A 649 10.49 -28.01 -10.91
C LEU A 649 10.07 -26.88 -11.85
N VAL A 650 8.88 -26.32 -11.62
CA VAL A 650 8.36 -25.16 -12.34
C VAL A 650 8.01 -24.05 -11.37
N ILE A 651 8.19 -22.81 -11.82
CA ILE A 651 7.63 -21.65 -11.13
C ILE A 651 6.22 -21.48 -11.69
N GLU A 652 5.24 -21.72 -10.83
CA GLU A 652 3.83 -21.78 -11.20
C GLU A 652 3.25 -20.36 -11.29
N SER A 653 3.54 -19.54 -10.28
CA SER A 653 3.10 -18.16 -10.25
C SER A 653 4.08 -17.26 -9.49
N VAL A 654 4.12 -15.99 -9.90
CA VAL A 654 4.77 -14.90 -9.17
C VAL A 654 3.72 -13.83 -8.95
N GLN A 655 3.47 -13.50 -7.68
CA GLN A 655 2.45 -12.54 -7.28
C GLN A 655 3.08 -11.43 -6.45
N VAL A 656 2.51 -10.24 -6.51
CA VAL A 656 2.91 -9.12 -5.65
C VAL A 656 1.69 -8.36 -5.19
N ARG A 657 1.78 -7.70 -4.04
CA ARG A 657 0.76 -6.74 -3.60
C ARG A 657 1.18 -5.33 -4.01
N ARG A 658 0.57 -4.83 -5.08
CA ARG A 658 0.74 -3.47 -5.60
C ARG A 658 -0.47 -2.59 -5.26
N ASN A 659 -0.20 -1.30 -5.01
CA ASN A 659 -1.21 -0.27 -4.75
C ASN A 659 -2.17 -0.60 -3.60
N ASP A 660 -1.68 -1.30 -2.58
CA ASP A 660 -2.46 -1.68 -1.40
C ASP A 660 -3.72 -2.48 -1.73
N ALA A 661 -3.71 -3.20 -2.85
CA ALA A 661 -4.81 -4.08 -3.23
C ALA A 661 -5.04 -5.15 -2.16
N GLU A 662 -6.32 -5.51 -1.96
CA GLU A 662 -6.72 -6.55 -1.02
C GLU A 662 -6.12 -7.92 -1.35
N ARG A 663 -5.93 -8.22 -2.64
CA ARG A 663 -5.39 -9.49 -3.13
C ARG A 663 -4.08 -9.27 -3.90
N PRO A 664 -3.10 -10.19 -3.76
CA PRO A 664 -1.91 -10.19 -4.61
C PRO A 664 -2.28 -10.29 -6.09
N GLN A 665 -1.60 -9.53 -6.94
CA GLN A 665 -1.73 -9.62 -8.39
C GLN A 665 -0.63 -10.49 -8.98
N THR A 666 -1.00 -11.41 -9.88
CA THR A 666 -0.04 -12.22 -10.64
C THR A 666 0.71 -11.35 -11.66
N ILE A 667 2.02 -11.50 -11.74
CA ILE A 667 2.89 -10.84 -12.72
C ILE A 667 3.52 -11.90 -13.65
N ALA A 668 3.72 -11.54 -14.91
CA ALA A 668 4.46 -12.37 -15.85
C ALA A 668 5.91 -12.56 -15.38
N HIS A 669 6.37 -13.81 -15.36
CA HIS A 669 7.69 -14.19 -14.81
C HIS A 669 8.57 -14.94 -15.82
N ARG A 670 8.12 -15.06 -17.08
CA ARG A 670 8.93 -15.63 -18.18
C ARG A 670 9.99 -14.66 -18.73
N GLY A 671 9.95 -13.40 -18.28
CA GLY A 671 10.96 -12.37 -18.50
C GLY A 671 11.34 -11.69 -17.18
N PRO A 672 12.10 -10.57 -17.20
CA PRO A 672 12.46 -9.86 -15.97
C PRO A 672 11.20 -9.35 -15.26
N VAL A 673 11.06 -9.72 -13.98
CA VAL A 673 9.97 -9.30 -13.10
C VAL A 673 10.29 -7.89 -12.61
N ILE A 674 9.50 -6.90 -13.01
CA ILE A 674 9.71 -5.50 -12.64
C ILE A 674 8.81 -5.14 -11.47
N LEU A 675 9.43 -4.84 -10.32
CA LEU A 675 8.78 -4.39 -9.11
C LEU A 675 8.94 -2.88 -8.92
N GLN A 676 7.90 -2.25 -8.37
CA GLN A 676 7.94 -0.84 -7.96
C GLN A 676 8.45 -0.73 -6.53
N ALA A 677 9.04 0.41 -6.15
CA ALA A 677 9.58 0.62 -4.80
C ALA A 677 8.57 0.46 -3.64
N ARG A 678 7.25 0.53 -3.92
CA ARG A 678 6.19 0.34 -2.93
C ARG A 678 5.54 -1.05 -2.99
N ASP A 679 5.88 -1.85 -4.00
CA ASP A 679 5.40 -3.22 -4.09
C ASP A 679 5.89 -4.01 -2.88
N ARG A 680 5.02 -4.85 -2.34
CA ARG A 680 5.28 -5.65 -1.14
C ARG A 680 4.76 -7.07 -1.33
N ASP A 681 5.23 -7.96 -0.48
CA ASP A 681 4.81 -9.37 -0.44
C ASP A 681 4.97 -10.05 -1.80
N LEU A 682 6.20 -10.01 -2.34
CA LEU A 682 6.56 -10.79 -3.52
C LEU A 682 6.45 -12.28 -3.16
N ARG A 683 5.43 -12.93 -3.69
CA ARG A 683 5.12 -14.34 -3.48
C ARG A 683 5.52 -15.14 -4.70
N ILE A 684 6.35 -16.15 -4.50
CA ILE A 684 6.85 -17.04 -5.55
C ILE A 684 6.35 -18.44 -5.24
N SER A 685 5.45 -18.96 -6.05
CA SER A 685 4.92 -20.31 -5.96
C SER A 685 5.68 -21.21 -6.93
N ALA A 686 6.41 -22.18 -6.40
CA ALA A 686 7.09 -23.22 -7.17
C ALA A 686 6.43 -24.57 -6.91
N ARG A 687 6.43 -25.42 -7.94
CA ARG A 687 5.86 -26.77 -7.88
C ARG A 687 6.86 -27.76 -8.43
N LEU A 688 7.26 -28.69 -7.58
CA LEU A 688 7.93 -29.90 -8.01
C LEU A 688 6.85 -30.86 -8.48
N LEU A 689 6.74 -31.06 -9.79
CA LEU A 689 5.70 -31.90 -10.40
C LEU A 689 6.03 -33.38 -10.21
N SER A 690 5.91 -33.80 -8.95
CA SER A 690 5.97 -35.19 -8.50
C SER A 690 4.63 -35.56 -7.90
N PHE A 691 3.99 -36.57 -8.48
CA PHE A 691 2.69 -37.01 -8.02
C PHE A 691 2.79 -38.17 -7.04
N VAL A 692 3.89 -38.91 -6.94
CA VAL A 692 3.99 -40.07 -6.05
C VAL A 692 3.75 -39.69 -4.60
N ASP A 693 4.59 -38.82 -4.05
CA ASP A 693 4.37 -38.19 -2.75
C ASP A 693 4.71 -36.68 -2.81
N PRO A 694 3.71 -35.83 -3.06
CA PRO A 694 3.93 -34.38 -3.09
C PRO A 694 4.26 -33.78 -1.72
N ALA A 695 3.90 -34.45 -0.61
CA ALA A 695 4.10 -33.90 0.74
C ALA A 695 5.54 -34.03 1.24
N SER A 696 6.33 -34.94 0.67
CA SER A 696 7.78 -35.02 0.92
C SER A 696 8.60 -34.04 0.07
N ALA A 697 7.97 -33.17 -0.73
CA ALA A 697 8.69 -32.16 -1.47
C ALA A 697 9.29 -31.12 -0.51
N HIS A 698 10.59 -30.89 -0.63
CA HIS A 698 11.31 -29.81 0.07
C HIS A 698 11.75 -28.77 -0.94
N TYR A 699 11.54 -27.50 -0.63
CA TYR A 699 11.88 -26.38 -1.49
C TYR A 699 12.94 -25.53 -0.81
N ARG A 700 13.83 -24.93 -1.61
CA ARG A 700 14.75 -23.92 -1.13
C ARG A 700 14.94 -22.82 -2.15
N TYR A 701 15.16 -21.62 -1.63
CA TYR A 701 15.25 -20.42 -2.43
C TYR A 701 16.47 -19.61 -2.00
N ARG A 702 17.07 -18.89 -2.94
CA ARG A 702 18.13 -17.93 -2.63
C ARG A 702 17.99 -16.69 -3.51
N VAL A 703 17.85 -15.54 -2.88
CA VAL A 703 17.86 -14.22 -3.51
C VAL A 703 19.28 -13.67 -3.44
N ASN A 704 19.98 -13.68 -4.57
CA ASN A 704 21.38 -13.23 -4.62
C ASN A 704 21.47 -11.73 -4.28
N GLY A 705 22.30 -11.37 -3.30
CA GLY A 705 22.43 -9.99 -2.80
C GLY A 705 21.44 -9.61 -1.70
N TYR A 706 20.55 -10.52 -1.28
CA TYR A 706 19.62 -10.33 -0.16
C TYR A 706 19.74 -11.45 0.89
N ASP A 707 19.78 -12.72 0.46
CA ASP A 707 20.00 -13.85 1.36
C ASP A 707 21.49 -14.19 1.49
N GLU A 708 21.97 -14.48 2.70
CA GLU A 708 23.32 -15.01 2.91
C GLU A 708 23.42 -16.51 2.58
N ARG A 709 22.34 -17.27 2.79
CA ARG A 709 22.26 -18.74 2.60
C ARG A 709 20.95 -19.12 1.93
N TRP A 710 20.83 -20.38 1.53
CA TRP A 710 19.55 -20.92 1.07
C TRP A 710 18.52 -20.88 2.20
N VAL A 711 17.31 -20.42 1.88
CA VAL A 711 16.15 -20.44 2.77
C VAL A 711 15.28 -21.63 2.37
N GLU A 712 15.08 -22.56 3.29
CA GLU A 712 14.25 -23.76 3.06
C GLU A 712 12.79 -23.46 3.42
N GLU A 713 11.88 -23.94 2.59
CA GLU A 713 10.43 -23.83 2.74
C GLU A 713 9.82 -25.24 2.80
N GLY A 714 8.66 -25.34 3.45
CA GLY A 714 7.91 -26.60 3.53
C GLY A 714 7.31 -27.04 2.19
N ALA A 715 6.49 -28.09 2.22
CA ALA A 715 5.92 -28.70 1.03
C ALA A 715 4.98 -27.80 0.19
N SER A 716 4.60 -26.62 0.70
CA SER A 716 3.80 -25.64 -0.06
C SER A 716 4.54 -25.07 -1.27
N GLY A 717 5.87 -25.08 -1.25
CA GLY A 717 6.70 -24.47 -2.31
C GLY A 717 6.37 -22.99 -2.53
N GLU A 718 5.94 -22.28 -1.49
CA GLU A 718 5.64 -20.86 -1.56
C GLU A 718 6.67 -20.09 -0.75
N ARG A 719 7.36 -19.13 -1.39
CA ARG A 719 8.22 -18.17 -0.71
C ARG A 719 7.62 -16.77 -0.78
N VAL A 720 7.46 -16.13 0.37
CA VAL A 720 6.99 -14.74 0.47
C VAL A 720 8.13 -13.82 0.93
N ILE A 721 8.44 -12.81 0.12
CA ILE A 721 9.44 -11.79 0.41
C ILE A 721 8.71 -10.47 0.64
N SER A 722 8.67 -9.99 1.88
CA SER A 722 7.86 -8.82 2.25
C SER A 722 8.25 -7.53 1.51
N ARG A 723 9.55 -7.27 1.35
CA ARG A 723 10.06 -6.12 0.59
C ARG A 723 11.49 -6.36 0.13
N LEU A 724 11.77 -6.06 -1.13
CA LEU A 724 13.13 -5.99 -1.67
C LEU A 724 13.53 -4.51 -1.80
N PRO A 725 14.76 -4.12 -1.39
CA PRO A 725 15.32 -2.80 -1.69
C PRO A 725 15.43 -2.57 -3.22
N PRO A 726 15.55 -1.31 -3.69
CA PRO A 726 15.85 -1.04 -5.10
C PRO A 726 17.15 -1.69 -5.55
N GLY A 727 17.12 -2.39 -6.68
CA GLY A 727 18.27 -3.14 -7.20
C GLY A 727 17.85 -4.28 -8.12
N ASP A 728 18.86 -4.94 -8.70
CA ASP A 728 18.69 -6.13 -9.54
C ASP A 728 18.99 -7.38 -8.74
N TYR A 729 18.06 -8.33 -8.74
CA TYR A 729 18.15 -9.57 -7.99
C TYR A 729 17.98 -10.76 -8.93
N ARG A 730 18.74 -11.82 -8.63
CA ARG A 730 18.53 -13.14 -9.21
C ARG A 730 18.04 -14.08 -8.12
N ILE A 731 16.87 -14.67 -8.33
CA ILE A 731 16.26 -15.62 -7.39
C ILE A 731 16.43 -17.03 -7.96
N ASP A 732 17.27 -17.82 -7.30
CA ASP A 732 17.45 -19.24 -7.60
C ASP A 732 16.45 -20.07 -6.77
N VAL A 733 15.78 -21.03 -7.41
CA VAL A 733 14.80 -21.93 -6.78
C VAL A 733 15.18 -23.37 -7.03
N GLN A 734 15.19 -24.17 -5.98
CA GLN A 734 15.46 -25.61 -6.05
C GLN A 734 14.45 -26.38 -5.22
N ALA A 735 14.20 -27.63 -5.61
CA ALA A 735 13.32 -28.51 -4.88
C ALA A 735 13.79 -29.96 -5.05
N ARG A 736 13.46 -30.81 -4.08
CA ARG A 736 13.67 -32.26 -4.16
C ARG A 736 12.44 -32.98 -3.63
N ALA A 737 12.18 -34.19 -4.13
CA ALA A 737 11.18 -35.08 -3.59
C ALA A 737 11.86 -36.02 -2.59
N GLY A 738 11.50 -35.94 -1.31
CA GLY A 738 12.11 -36.74 -0.25
C GLY A 738 13.63 -36.55 -0.17
N ASP A 739 14.36 -37.67 -0.23
CA ASP A 739 15.81 -37.76 -0.21
C ASP A 739 16.47 -37.66 -1.60
N GLY A 740 15.69 -37.41 -2.65
CA GLY A 740 16.18 -37.24 -4.01
C GLY A 740 17.08 -36.01 -4.19
N ASP A 741 17.64 -35.91 -5.40
CA ASP A 741 18.52 -34.79 -5.76
C ASP A 741 17.76 -33.47 -5.86
N TRP A 742 18.46 -32.37 -5.54
CA TRP A 742 17.94 -31.02 -5.73
C TRP A 742 17.84 -30.67 -7.21
N VAL A 743 16.61 -30.53 -7.70
CA VAL A 743 16.28 -30.07 -9.05
C VAL A 743 16.10 -28.55 -9.04
N ALA A 744 16.70 -27.85 -10.00
CA ALA A 744 16.61 -26.40 -10.11
C ALA A 744 15.56 -25.95 -11.13
N ALA A 745 14.87 -24.85 -10.82
CA ALA A 745 14.03 -24.12 -11.77
C ALA A 745 14.86 -23.10 -12.55
N PRO A 746 14.38 -22.59 -13.70
CA PRO A 746 14.93 -21.38 -14.29
C PRO A 746 14.92 -20.22 -13.29
N ALA A 747 16.06 -19.54 -13.14
CA ALA A 747 16.20 -18.44 -12.18
C ALA A 747 15.34 -17.23 -12.59
N LEU A 748 14.70 -16.59 -11.62
CA LEU A 748 13.95 -15.36 -11.84
C LEU A 748 14.89 -14.15 -11.79
N GLN A 749 14.80 -13.32 -12.82
CA GLN A 749 15.43 -11.99 -12.82
C GLN A 749 14.41 -11.00 -12.29
N VAL A 750 14.74 -10.26 -11.22
CA VAL A 750 13.85 -9.31 -10.57
C VAL A 750 14.53 -7.94 -10.53
N GLU A 751 13.93 -6.95 -11.17
CA GLU A 751 14.37 -5.55 -11.14
C GLU A 751 13.43 -4.77 -10.20
N VAL A 752 13.97 -4.22 -9.10
CA VAL A 752 13.21 -3.35 -8.20
C VAL A 752 13.54 -1.91 -8.52
N ARG A 753 12.60 -1.20 -9.16
CA ARG A 753 12.81 0.19 -9.54
C ARG A 753 12.87 1.10 -8.31
N PRO A 754 13.82 2.05 -8.26
CA PRO A 754 13.87 3.02 -7.19
C PRO A 754 12.61 3.90 -7.21
N PRO A 755 12.22 4.47 -6.05
CA PRO A 755 11.19 5.49 -6.02
C PRO A 755 11.49 6.62 -7.00
N TRP A 756 10.46 7.24 -7.56
CA TRP A 756 10.64 8.28 -8.59
C TRP A 756 11.55 9.43 -8.11
N TRP A 757 11.56 9.78 -6.82
CA TRP A 757 12.43 10.84 -6.26
C TRP A 757 13.92 10.46 -6.18
N LEU A 758 14.24 9.16 -6.28
CA LEU A 758 15.61 8.64 -6.39
C LEU A 758 16.02 8.40 -7.85
N SER A 759 15.12 8.62 -8.83
CA SER A 759 15.48 8.53 -10.25
C SER A 759 16.50 9.60 -10.64
N MET A 760 17.38 9.33 -11.61
CA MET A 760 18.33 10.33 -12.11
C MET A 760 17.64 11.61 -12.59
N ALA A 761 16.47 11.50 -13.23
CA ALA A 761 15.69 12.65 -13.67
C ALA A 761 15.18 13.49 -12.49
N ALA A 762 14.70 12.87 -11.41
CA ALA A 762 14.26 13.59 -10.22
C ALA A 762 15.44 14.13 -9.42
N GLN A 763 16.57 13.42 -9.34
CA GLN A 763 17.79 13.92 -8.72
C GLN A 763 18.36 15.11 -9.51
N LEU A 764 18.34 15.07 -10.85
CA LEU A 764 18.69 16.19 -11.71
C LEU A 764 17.70 17.34 -11.56
N ALA A 765 16.39 17.06 -11.55
CA ALA A 765 15.37 18.09 -11.34
C ALA A 765 15.46 18.70 -9.94
N ALA A 766 15.76 17.90 -8.90
CA ALA A 766 16.00 18.36 -7.55
C ALA A 766 17.34 19.11 -7.44
N SER A 767 18.37 18.71 -8.17
CA SER A 767 19.65 19.42 -8.24
C SER A 767 19.50 20.73 -8.98
N VAL A 768 18.73 20.77 -10.08
CA VAL A 768 18.34 21.98 -10.80
C VAL A 768 17.44 22.84 -9.94
N LEU A 769 16.48 22.27 -9.21
CA LEU A 769 15.61 23.01 -8.30
C LEU A 769 16.42 23.53 -7.11
N CYS A 770 17.34 22.77 -6.54
CA CYS A 770 18.26 23.20 -5.50
C CYS A 770 19.20 24.27 -6.04
N MET A 771 19.73 24.14 -7.25
CA MET A 771 20.56 25.14 -7.90
C MET A 771 19.73 26.37 -8.29
N LEU A 772 18.45 26.21 -8.61
CA LEU A 772 17.51 27.27 -8.93
C LEU A 772 16.98 27.94 -7.68
N LEU A 773 16.83 27.24 -6.55
CA LEU A 773 16.52 27.73 -5.20
C LEU A 773 17.76 28.31 -4.52
N LEU A 774 18.95 27.82 -4.84
CA LEU A 774 20.23 28.40 -4.46
C LEU A 774 20.46 29.64 -5.32
N CYS A 775 20.15 29.63 -6.61
CA CYS A 775 20.16 30.80 -7.48
C CYS A 775 19.04 31.76 -7.12
N LEU A 776 17.84 31.31 -6.75
CA LEU A 776 16.75 32.14 -6.20
C LEU A 776 17.08 32.56 -4.78
N GLY A 777 17.89 31.82 -4.05
CA GLY A 777 18.34 32.11 -2.69
C GLY A 777 19.47 33.10 -2.72
N ILE A 778 20.41 32.99 -3.66
CA ILE A 778 21.49 33.92 -4.01
C ILE A 778 20.90 35.12 -4.74
N TRP A 779 19.85 34.97 -5.54
CA TRP A 779 19.13 36.06 -6.20
C TRP A 779 18.20 36.74 -5.21
N ALA A 780 17.51 36.04 -4.32
CA ALA A 780 16.73 36.60 -3.23
C ALA A 780 17.62 37.07 -2.09
N ARG A 781 18.88 36.63 -1.98
CA ARG A 781 19.90 37.18 -1.09
C ARG A 781 20.60 38.34 -1.78
N LYS A 782 20.88 38.34 -3.09
CA LYS A 782 21.31 39.50 -3.89
C LYS A 782 20.18 40.49 -4.08
N LYS A 783 18.92 40.09 -3.97
CA LYS A 783 17.71 40.93 -4.04
C LYS A 783 17.21 41.24 -2.66
N ARG A 784 17.54 40.50 -1.59
CA ARG A 784 17.41 40.97 -0.19
C ARG A 784 18.62 41.76 0.23
N VAL A 785 19.78 41.64 -0.43
CA VAL A 785 20.97 42.46 -0.27
C VAL A 785 20.93 43.61 -1.26
N ARG A 786 20.38 43.50 -2.48
CA ARG A 786 19.98 44.67 -3.29
C ARG A 786 18.78 45.30 -2.68
N ARG A 787 17.69 44.60 -2.34
CA ARG A 787 16.63 45.22 -1.54
C ARG A 787 17.11 45.64 -0.19
N ARG A 788 18.06 45.03 0.55
CA ARG A 788 18.65 45.67 1.76
C ARG A 788 19.65 46.73 1.40
N GLN A 789 20.28 46.77 0.25
CA GLN A 789 21.15 47.86 -0.18
C GLN A 789 20.23 48.96 -0.63
N GLU A 790 19.42 48.84 -1.66
CA GLU A 790 18.24 49.66 -1.98
C GLU A 790 17.23 49.90 -0.84
N TRP A 791 17.11 49.15 0.26
CA TRP A 791 16.23 49.41 1.43
C TRP A 791 17.04 49.83 2.64
N VAL A 792 18.36 49.68 2.70
CA VAL A 792 19.26 50.39 3.63
C VAL A 792 19.76 51.67 2.96
N LEU A 793 19.63 51.83 1.66
CA LEU A 793 19.97 52.96 0.79
C LEU A 793 18.68 53.63 0.36
N ALA A 794 17.52 52.95 0.33
CA ALA A 794 16.21 53.58 0.50
C ALA A 794 15.83 53.69 1.96
N GLN A 795 16.21 52.91 2.97
CA GLN A 795 16.09 53.36 4.37
C GLN A 795 17.22 54.31 4.72
N GLN A 796 18.36 54.39 4.04
CA GLN A 796 19.26 55.53 4.21
C GLN A 796 18.78 56.66 3.34
N ARG A 797 18.13 56.50 2.17
CA ARG A 797 17.50 57.63 1.45
C ARG A 797 16.12 57.98 1.96
N GLN A 798 15.43 57.14 2.74
CA GLN A 798 14.09 57.30 3.32
C GLN A 798 14.23 57.43 4.82
N ARG A 799 15.29 56.99 5.50
CA ARG A 799 15.72 57.63 6.76
C ARG A 799 16.54 58.87 6.48
N LEU A 800 17.28 59.08 5.38
CA LEU A 800 17.80 60.42 5.03
C LEU A 800 16.72 61.27 4.37
N ALA A 801 15.66 60.75 3.75
CA ALA A 801 14.54 61.57 3.26
C ALA A 801 13.34 61.56 4.18
N GLU A 802 13.15 60.64 5.12
CA GLU A 802 12.28 60.83 6.30
C GLU A 802 13.07 61.59 7.34
N GLN A 803 14.34 61.32 7.66
CA GLN A 803 15.12 62.28 8.46
C GLN A 803 15.36 63.58 7.69
N ALA A 804 15.38 63.69 6.35
CA ALA A 804 15.36 65.00 5.68
C ALA A 804 13.96 65.48 5.28
N SER A 805 12.87 64.73 5.53
CA SER A 805 11.46 65.18 5.36
C SER A 805 10.86 65.53 6.72
N ILE A 806 11.05 64.68 7.72
CA ILE A 806 10.93 64.98 9.15
C ILE A 806 11.95 66.06 9.52
N ALA A 807 13.25 66.00 9.15
CA ALA A 807 14.10 67.19 9.32
C ALA A 807 13.84 68.29 8.31
N LYS A 808 13.20 68.14 7.13
CA LYS A 808 12.72 69.32 6.36
C LYS A 808 11.54 69.97 7.05
N SER A 809 10.59 69.19 7.54
CA SER A 809 9.35 69.66 8.16
C SER A 809 9.63 70.20 9.55
N HIS A 810 10.52 69.55 10.30
CA HIS A 810 11.11 70.03 11.54
C HIS A 810 12.02 71.22 11.25
N PHE A 811 12.94 71.20 10.27
CA PHE A 811 13.72 72.40 9.89
C PHE A 811 12.84 73.56 9.45
N LEU A 812 11.75 73.36 8.72
CA LEU A 812 10.85 74.47 8.32
C LEU A 812 10.00 74.98 9.50
N ALA A 813 9.60 74.11 10.43
CA ALA A 813 8.92 74.50 11.67
C ALA A 813 9.88 75.19 12.66
N THR A 814 11.08 74.64 12.84
CA THR A 814 12.19 75.17 13.64
C THR A 814 12.72 76.47 13.02
N LEU A 815 12.86 76.60 11.70
CA LEU A 815 13.29 77.84 11.03
C LEU A 815 12.20 78.91 11.07
N GLY A 816 10.92 78.52 11.00
CA GLY A 816 9.81 79.42 11.32
C GLY A 816 9.91 79.98 12.73
N HIS A 817 10.25 79.14 13.72
CA HIS A 817 10.41 79.52 15.13
C HIS A 817 11.70 80.34 15.37
N GLU A 818 12.85 79.87 14.87
CA GLU A 818 14.18 80.48 14.98
C GLU A 818 14.31 81.79 14.22
N VAL A 819 13.49 82.04 13.18
CA VAL A 819 13.42 83.37 12.53
C VAL A 819 12.47 84.30 13.29
N ARG A 820 11.35 83.78 13.78
CA ARG A 820 10.28 84.60 14.40
C ARG A 820 10.67 85.18 15.77
N THR A 821 11.39 84.42 16.59
CA THR A 821 11.88 84.89 17.90
C THR A 821 12.84 86.08 17.77
N PRO A 822 13.95 86.02 17.01
CA PRO A 822 14.82 87.18 16.82
C PRO A 822 14.13 88.31 16.05
N MET A 823 13.16 88.02 15.17
CA MET A 823 12.36 89.06 14.50
C MET A 823 11.47 89.84 15.48
N THR A 824 11.07 89.25 16.60
CA THR A 824 10.39 89.98 17.70
C THR A 824 11.34 91.00 18.30
N GLY A 825 12.60 90.62 18.52
CA GLY A 825 13.67 91.52 18.96
C GLY A 825 13.94 92.63 17.94
N VAL A 826 14.15 92.29 16.66
CA VAL A 826 14.46 93.27 15.61
C VAL A 826 13.31 94.25 15.38
N LEU A 827 12.07 93.76 15.24
CA LEU A 827 10.90 94.61 15.04
C LEU A 827 10.55 95.41 16.31
N GLY A 828 10.56 94.77 17.48
CA GLY A 828 10.27 95.41 18.76
C GLY A 828 11.30 96.48 19.13
N MET A 829 12.60 96.20 18.97
CA MET A 829 13.66 97.21 19.18
C MET A 829 13.62 98.32 18.13
N SER A 830 13.27 98.02 16.88
CA SER A 830 13.04 99.05 15.86
C SER A 830 11.88 99.97 16.25
N GLU A 831 10.83 99.44 16.88
CA GLU A 831 9.68 100.19 17.38
C GLU A 831 10.03 101.02 18.61
N LEU A 832 10.75 100.46 19.60
CA LEU A 832 11.28 101.18 20.76
C LEU A 832 12.23 102.31 20.32
N LEU A 833 13.10 102.08 19.33
CA LEU A 833 13.98 103.11 18.76
C LEU A 833 13.18 104.21 18.05
N LEU A 834 12.13 103.87 17.29
CA LEU A 834 11.24 104.87 16.67
C LEU A 834 10.50 105.73 17.71
N ALA A 835 10.27 105.21 18.92
CA ALA A 835 9.71 105.94 20.05
C ALA A 835 10.71 106.91 20.72
N THR A 836 12.00 106.85 20.37
CA THR A 836 13.04 107.82 20.77
C THR A 836 13.22 108.92 19.70
N PRO A 837 13.75 110.11 20.04
CA PRO A 837 13.96 111.17 19.04
C PRO A 837 15.11 110.84 18.07
N LEU A 838 14.78 110.22 16.93
CA LEU A 838 15.72 109.89 15.84
C LEU A 838 15.78 110.96 14.74
N ASN A 839 16.95 111.14 14.11
CA ASN A 839 17.08 112.03 12.94
C ASN A 839 16.50 111.39 11.64
N ALA A 840 16.25 112.20 10.61
CA ALA A 840 15.56 111.76 9.39
C ALA A 840 16.25 110.58 8.67
N LYS A 841 17.59 110.53 8.67
CA LYS A 841 18.35 109.46 8.04
C LYS A 841 18.24 108.17 8.86
N GLN A 842 18.38 108.25 10.18
CA GLN A 842 18.18 107.12 11.10
C GLN A 842 16.75 106.58 11.03
N ARG A 843 15.73 107.45 11.04
CA ARG A 843 14.32 107.04 10.91
C ARG A 843 14.08 106.28 9.60
N SER A 844 14.60 106.76 8.47
CA SER A 844 14.50 106.05 7.19
C SER A 844 15.20 104.68 7.20
N HIS A 845 16.33 104.52 7.91
CA HIS A 845 17.00 103.22 8.04
C HIS A 845 16.19 102.26 8.90
N VAL A 846 15.63 102.75 10.02
CA VAL A 846 14.79 101.94 10.92
C VAL A 846 13.48 101.54 10.21
N ASP A 847 12.86 102.44 9.44
CA ASP A 847 11.68 102.12 8.61
C ASP A 847 11.99 101.10 7.51
N ALA A 848 13.17 101.19 6.89
CA ALA A 848 13.61 100.20 5.90
C ALA A 848 13.84 98.82 6.54
N ILE A 849 14.44 98.75 7.73
CA ILE A 849 14.62 97.51 8.50
C ILE A 849 13.25 96.90 8.85
N ARG A 850 12.29 97.73 9.29
CA ARG A 850 10.93 97.29 9.62
C ARG A 850 10.18 96.75 8.40
N ASN A 851 10.24 97.45 7.26
CA ASN A 851 9.59 97.03 6.02
C ASN A 851 10.22 95.75 5.44
N ALA A 852 11.55 95.62 5.49
CA ALA A 852 12.24 94.41 5.09
C ALA A 852 11.86 93.23 6.00
N GLY A 853 11.79 93.46 7.32
CA GLY A 853 11.37 92.47 8.29
C GLY A 853 9.94 91.97 8.10
N THR A 854 8.99 92.87 7.85
CA THR A 854 7.59 92.50 7.56
C THR A 854 7.44 91.79 6.21
N HIS A 855 8.20 92.19 5.19
CA HIS A 855 8.21 91.48 3.90
C HIS A 855 8.75 90.05 4.04
N LEU A 856 9.81 89.87 4.83
CA LEU A 856 10.42 88.57 5.09
C LEU A 856 9.46 87.65 5.87
N LEU A 857 8.74 88.19 6.85
CA LEU A 857 7.69 87.45 7.56
C LEU A 857 6.56 86.98 6.64
N ARG A 858 6.13 87.82 5.69
CA ARG A 858 5.10 87.42 4.70
C ARG A 858 5.59 86.26 3.83
N LEU A 859 6.84 86.31 3.35
CA LEU A 859 7.42 85.24 2.54
C LEU A 859 7.58 83.93 3.31
N VAL A 860 7.97 84.00 4.59
CA VAL A 860 8.03 82.84 5.48
C VAL A 860 6.64 82.24 5.70
N ASN A 861 5.62 83.07 5.95
CA ASN A 861 4.25 82.59 6.13
C ASN A 861 3.68 81.95 4.85
N ASP A 862 3.91 82.53 3.68
CA ASP A 862 3.49 81.94 2.39
C ASP A 862 4.15 80.57 2.16
N ALA A 863 5.42 80.41 2.53
CA ALA A 863 6.13 79.13 2.45
C ALA A 863 5.59 78.10 3.45
N LEU A 864 5.20 78.53 4.66
CA LEU A 864 4.58 77.68 5.67
C LEU A 864 3.17 77.22 5.25
N ASP A 865 2.35 78.10 4.68
CA ASP A 865 1.02 77.74 4.17
C ASP A 865 1.12 76.71 3.04
N LEU A 866 2.09 76.87 2.12
CA LEU A 866 2.33 75.89 1.05
C LEU A 866 2.82 74.53 1.61
N ALA A 867 3.71 74.54 2.60
CA ALA A 867 4.18 73.33 3.25
C ALA A 867 3.03 72.57 3.96
N ARG A 868 2.06 73.29 4.56
CA ARG A 868 0.87 72.68 5.18
C ARG A 868 -0.07 72.05 4.17
N ILE A 869 -0.27 72.71 3.02
CA ILE A 869 -1.06 72.19 1.91
C ILE A 869 -0.45 70.89 1.37
N GLU A 870 0.86 70.87 1.10
CA GLU A 870 1.57 69.66 0.63
C GLU A 870 1.48 68.50 1.63
N ALA A 871 1.51 68.82 2.93
CA ALA A 871 1.36 67.84 3.99
C ALA A 871 -0.09 67.37 4.19
N GLY A 872 -1.07 67.92 3.45
CA GLY A 872 -2.49 67.60 3.58
C GLY A 872 -3.13 68.07 4.90
N LYS A 873 -2.48 69.00 5.62
CA LYS A 873 -2.88 69.48 6.95
C LYS A 873 -3.55 70.88 6.92
N LEU A 874 -4.01 71.33 5.76
CA LEU A 874 -4.75 72.59 5.65
C LEU A 874 -6.23 72.37 5.99
N GLU A 875 -6.68 72.96 7.10
CA GLU A 875 -8.09 72.95 7.51
C GLU A 875 -8.78 74.23 6.98
N LEU A 876 -9.92 74.09 6.29
CA LEU A 876 -10.72 75.21 5.77
C LEU A 876 -11.81 75.57 6.78
N MET A 877 -11.91 76.85 7.15
CA MET A 877 -12.94 77.30 8.08
C MET A 877 -14.24 77.59 7.34
N GLN A 878 -15.30 76.86 7.66
CA GLN A 878 -16.61 77.04 7.03
C GLN A 878 -17.44 78.10 7.77
N GLN A 879 -17.62 79.28 7.17
CA GLN A 879 -18.41 80.38 7.73
C GLN A 879 -19.39 80.94 6.70
N ALA A 880 -20.57 81.40 7.14
CA ALA A 880 -21.50 82.10 6.26
C ALA A 880 -20.97 83.52 6.00
N PHE A 881 -20.90 83.94 4.74
CA PHE A 881 -20.53 85.32 4.38
C PHE A 881 -21.19 85.76 3.07
N ASP A 882 -21.32 87.07 2.85
CA ASP A 882 -21.79 87.64 1.59
C ASP A 882 -20.60 87.83 0.61
N PRO A 883 -20.53 87.07 -0.51
CA PRO A 883 -19.44 87.18 -1.47
C PRO A 883 -19.42 88.50 -2.23
N ALA A 884 -20.59 89.13 -2.42
CA ALA A 884 -20.68 90.43 -3.07
C ALA A 884 -20.12 91.53 -2.17
N GLN A 885 -20.38 91.46 -0.86
CA GLN A 885 -19.78 92.38 0.11
C GLN A 885 -18.26 92.21 0.19
N LEU A 886 -17.79 90.96 0.32
CA LEU A 886 -16.36 90.67 0.35
C LEU A 886 -15.63 91.19 -0.90
N ALA A 887 -16.23 90.97 -2.08
CA ALA A 887 -15.66 91.42 -3.33
C ALA A 887 -15.76 92.94 -3.53
N GLN A 888 -16.76 93.60 -2.94
CA GLN A 888 -16.87 95.06 -2.93
C GLN A 888 -15.78 95.69 -2.06
N GLU A 889 -15.59 95.20 -0.82
CA GLU A 889 -14.50 95.67 0.05
C GLU A 889 -13.13 95.51 -0.62
N LEU A 890 -12.94 94.40 -1.34
CA LEU A 890 -11.74 94.17 -2.13
C LEU A 890 -11.61 95.11 -3.32
N ALA A 891 -12.72 95.39 -4.02
CA ALA A 891 -12.73 96.35 -5.11
C ALA A 891 -12.36 97.75 -4.60
N ASP A 892 -12.93 98.17 -3.47
CA ASP A 892 -12.65 99.46 -2.83
C ASP A 892 -11.20 99.55 -2.34
N PHE A 893 -10.63 98.44 -1.88
CA PHE A 893 -9.21 98.37 -1.52
C PHE A 893 -8.27 98.43 -2.73
N MET A 894 -8.65 97.80 -3.86
CA MET A 894 -7.80 97.73 -5.04
C MET A 894 -7.95 98.94 -5.97
N HIS A 895 -9.06 99.68 -5.88
CA HIS A 895 -9.32 100.84 -6.72
C HIS A 895 -8.24 101.94 -6.58
N PRO A 896 -7.82 102.37 -5.37
CA PRO A 896 -6.78 103.38 -5.22
C PRO A 896 -5.42 102.91 -5.72
N ILE A 897 -5.13 101.60 -5.57
CA ILE A 897 -3.86 100.99 -6.00
C ILE A 897 -3.79 100.94 -7.54
N ALA A 898 -4.91 100.65 -8.20
CA ALA A 898 -5.03 100.70 -9.66
C ALA A 898 -4.95 102.14 -10.19
N ASP A 899 -5.65 103.08 -9.56
CA ASP A 899 -5.64 104.51 -9.94
C ASP A 899 -4.25 105.14 -9.76
N ALA A 900 -3.53 104.82 -8.68
CA ALA A 900 -2.15 105.27 -8.46
C ALA A 900 -1.18 104.82 -9.57
N ARG A 901 -1.55 103.79 -10.34
CA ARG A 901 -0.82 103.30 -11.52
C ARG A 901 -1.44 103.72 -12.85
N GLY A 902 -2.51 104.52 -12.84
CA GLY A 902 -3.19 105.02 -14.04
C GLY A 902 -4.00 103.97 -14.81
N LEU A 903 -4.45 102.89 -14.14
CA LEU A 903 -5.25 101.83 -14.74
C LEU A 903 -6.74 102.03 -14.42
N ARG A 904 -7.63 101.79 -15.40
CA ARG A 904 -9.07 101.86 -15.15
C ARG A 904 -9.57 100.59 -14.48
N PHE A 905 -10.03 100.67 -13.24
CA PHE A 905 -10.61 99.52 -12.54
C PHE A 905 -12.11 99.38 -12.82
N LEU A 906 -12.56 98.21 -13.28
CA LEU A 906 -13.96 97.94 -13.63
C LEU A 906 -14.52 96.79 -12.77
N TYR A 907 -15.32 97.13 -11.77
CA TYR A 907 -16.05 96.14 -10.98
C TYR A 907 -17.46 95.91 -11.53
N ARG A 908 -17.83 94.65 -11.75
CA ARG A 908 -19.18 94.25 -12.18
C ARG A 908 -19.69 93.10 -11.33
N ASN A 909 -20.64 93.38 -10.46
CA ASN A 909 -21.37 92.35 -9.74
C ASN A 909 -22.61 91.90 -10.54
N ARG A 910 -22.71 90.60 -10.84
CA ARG A 910 -23.91 89.98 -11.43
C ARG A 910 -24.47 88.85 -10.56
N PHE A 911 -24.14 88.84 -9.28
CA PHE A 911 -24.82 87.97 -8.33
C PHE A 911 -26.25 88.47 -8.05
N PRO A 912 -27.18 87.57 -7.69
CA PRO A 912 -28.47 87.97 -7.12
C PRO A 912 -28.25 88.86 -5.89
N THR A 913 -29.13 89.84 -5.68
CA THR A 913 -29.13 90.65 -4.45
C THR A 913 -29.30 89.75 -3.22
N GLN A 914 -28.46 89.94 -2.19
CA GLN A 914 -28.49 89.20 -0.91
C GLN A 914 -28.11 87.71 -0.99
N LEU A 915 -27.02 87.40 -1.68
CA LEU A 915 -26.48 86.04 -1.76
C LEU A 915 -25.52 85.77 -0.60
N VAL A 916 -25.88 84.84 0.31
CA VAL A 916 -24.98 84.37 1.38
C VAL A 916 -24.50 82.96 1.04
N VAL A 917 -23.21 82.69 1.25
CA VAL A 917 -22.63 81.35 1.04
C VAL A 917 -21.83 80.88 2.24
N LEU A 918 -21.76 79.56 2.39
CA LEU A 918 -20.92 78.92 3.40
C LEU A 918 -19.54 78.60 2.80
N GLY A 919 -18.47 79.14 3.40
CA GLY A 919 -17.11 78.92 2.94
C GLY A 919 -16.08 79.70 3.74
N ASP A 920 -14.81 79.56 3.39
CA ASP A 920 -13.73 80.30 4.04
C ASP A 920 -13.52 81.67 3.38
N ALA A 921 -14.18 82.71 3.93
CA ALA A 921 -14.07 84.08 3.43
C ALA A 921 -12.61 84.58 3.38
N THR A 922 -11.77 84.20 4.33
CA THR A 922 -10.37 84.64 4.42
C THR A 922 -9.54 84.05 3.28
N ARG A 923 -9.72 82.77 2.98
CA ARG A 923 -9.00 82.10 1.87
C ARG A 923 -9.53 82.57 0.51
N VAL A 924 -10.83 82.83 0.37
CA VAL A 924 -11.38 83.46 -0.84
C VAL A 924 -10.80 84.86 -1.03
N ARG A 925 -10.71 85.67 0.03
CA ARG A 925 -10.08 87.00 0.00
C ARG A 925 -8.63 86.91 -0.48
N GLN A 926 -7.86 85.94 0.06
CA GLN A 926 -6.46 85.71 -0.30
C GLN A 926 -6.28 85.36 -1.79
N ILE A 927 -7.13 84.48 -2.33
CA ILE A 927 -7.11 84.14 -3.76
C ILE A 927 -7.34 85.40 -4.61
N LEU A 928 -8.37 86.19 -4.28
CA LEU A 928 -8.75 87.36 -5.06
C LEU A 928 -7.71 88.49 -4.97
N ILE A 929 -7.14 88.77 -3.80
CA ILE A 929 -6.05 89.76 -3.63
C ILE A 929 -4.85 89.37 -4.48
N ASN A 930 -4.45 88.10 -4.48
CA ASN A 930 -3.29 87.64 -5.24
C ASN A 930 -3.51 87.75 -6.75
N LEU A 931 -4.71 87.41 -7.23
CA LEU A 931 -5.05 87.53 -8.66
C LEU A 931 -5.19 88.99 -9.11
N LEU A 932 -5.91 89.83 -8.35
CA LEU A 932 -6.07 91.25 -8.66
C LEU A 932 -4.76 92.02 -8.52
N GLY A 933 -3.95 91.69 -7.51
CA GLY A 933 -2.63 92.26 -7.32
C GLY A 933 -1.71 91.96 -8.49
N ASN A 934 -1.73 90.73 -9.01
CA ASN A 934 -1.00 90.39 -10.23
C ASN A 934 -1.56 91.11 -11.46
N ALA A 935 -2.88 91.19 -11.61
CA ALA A 935 -3.52 91.91 -12.73
C ALA A 935 -3.10 93.39 -12.78
N ILE A 936 -3.14 94.10 -11.64
CA ILE A 936 -2.70 95.49 -11.52
C ILE A 936 -1.18 95.63 -11.68
N LYS A 937 -0.43 94.63 -11.22
CA LYS A 937 1.04 94.64 -11.29
C LYS A 937 1.56 94.54 -12.73
N PHE A 938 0.90 93.75 -13.57
CA PHE A 938 1.35 93.44 -14.94
C PHE A 938 0.61 94.20 -16.04
N ALA A 939 -0.50 94.87 -15.74
CA ALA A 939 -1.12 95.82 -16.66
C ALA A 939 -0.35 97.16 -16.60
N GLU A 940 0.24 97.60 -17.71
CA GLU A 940 0.92 98.92 -17.77
C GLU A 940 -0.04 100.04 -18.18
N ARG A 941 -1.04 99.74 -19.03
CA ARG A 941 -2.11 100.65 -19.48
C ARG A 941 -3.36 99.84 -19.80
N GLY A 942 -4.55 100.46 -19.73
CA GLY A 942 -5.83 99.81 -20.04
C GLY A 942 -6.71 99.58 -18.82
N ASP A 943 -7.56 98.56 -18.87
CA ASP A 943 -8.47 98.21 -17.77
C ASP A 943 -8.11 96.91 -17.06
N VAL A 944 -8.38 96.89 -15.76
CA VAL A 944 -8.42 95.67 -14.94
C VAL A 944 -9.85 95.52 -14.44
N SER A 945 -10.45 94.36 -14.66
CA SER A 945 -11.84 94.11 -14.30
C SER A 945 -12.02 92.90 -13.39
N LEU A 946 -12.90 93.05 -12.41
CA LEU A 946 -13.43 91.98 -11.58
C LEU A 946 -14.91 91.80 -11.91
N THR A 947 -15.26 90.65 -12.48
CA THR A 947 -16.65 90.31 -12.77
C THR A 947 -17.08 89.10 -11.95
N LEU A 948 -18.18 89.27 -11.23
CA LEU A 948 -18.82 88.24 -10.44
C LEU A 948 -20.05 87.71 -11.16
N SER A 949 -20.24 86.40 -11.20
CA SER A 949 -21.42 85.77 -11.82
C SER A 949 -21.71 84.42 -11.20
N GLN A 950 -22.98 84.05 -11.08
CA GLN A 950 -23.41 82.74 -10.62
C GLN A 950 -23.79 81.86 -11.82
N HIS A 951 -23.35 80.59 -11.79
CA HIS A 951 -23.78 79.58 -12.75
C HIS A 951 -24.22 78.34 -11.96
N GLY A 952 -25.54 78.12 -11.84
CA GLY A 952 -26.09 77.06 -10.99
C GLY A 952 -25.75 77.31 -9.51
N GLU A 953 -25.17 76.31 -8.84
CA GLU A 953 -24.70 76.42 -7.44
C GLU A 953 -23.22 76.81 -7.32
N THR A 954 -22.58 77.22 -8.41
CA THR A 954 -21.17 77.60 -8.44
C THR A 954 -21.00 79.11 -8.60
N LEU A 955 -20.18 79.71 -7.75
CA LEU A 955 -19.80 81.11 -7.84
C LEU A 955 -18.58 81.27 -8.74
N ARG A 956 -18.68 82.15 -9.73
CA ARG A 956 -17.62 82.41 -10.70
C ARG A 956 -17.07 83.82 -10.55
N PHE A 957 -15.80 83.89 -10.20
CA PHE A 957 -15.01 85.11 -10.11
C PHE A 957 -14.10 85.21 -11.34
N LYS A 958 -14.26 86.25 -12.15
CA LYS A 958 -13.41 86.53 -13.30
C LYS A 958 -12.57 87.76 -13.05
N VAL A 959 -11.25 87.60 -13.05
CA VAL A 959 -10.29 88.70 -13.02
C VAL A 959 -9.66 88.80 -14.40
N ARG A 960 -9.82 89.94 -15.06
CA ARG A 960 -9.25 90.19 -16.39
C ARG A 960 -8.38 91.44 -16.36
N ASP A 961 -7.22 91.37 -16.98
CA ASP A 961 -6.36 92.51 -17.29
C ASP A 961 -6.18 92.69 -18.81
N ALA A 962 -5.83 93.92 -19.20
CA ALA A 962 -5.39 94.29 -20.55
C ALA A 962 -3.87 94.21 -20.72
N GLY A 963 -3.16 93.46 -19.87
CA GLY A 963 -1.69 93.35 -19.87
C GLY A 963 -1.12 92.58 -21.07
N PRO A 964 0.18 92.24 -21.06
CA PRO A 964 0.88 91.66 -22.21
C PRO A 964 0.42 90.24 -22.59
N GLY A 965 -0.43 89.61 -21.79
CA GLY A 965 -0.84 88.22 -21.98
C GLY A 965 0.28 87.21 -21.67
N ILE A 966 -0.08 85.92 -21.58
CA ILE A 966 0.80 84.81 -21.17
C ILE A 966 0.90 83.81 -22.32
N GLY A 967 2.11 83.38 -22.68
CA GLY A 967 2.34 82.40 -23.76
C GLY A 967 1.87 80.97 -23.42
N LEU A 968 1.64 80.12 -24.43
CA LEU A 968 1.07 78.77 -24.24
C LEU A 968 1.95 77.84 -23.38
N GLU A 969 3.27 77.85 -23.55
CA GLU A 969 4.19 77.06 -22.72
C GLU A 969 4.18 77.55 -21.26
N GLN A 970 4.11 78.87 -21.07
CA GLN A 970 4.09 79.49 -19.76
C GLN A 970 2.74 79.29 -19.05
N GLN A 971 1.62 79.23 -19.78
CA GLN A 971 0.31 78.88 -19.23
C GLN A 971 0.27 77.45 -18.65
N LYS A 972 0.98 76.49 -19.28
CA LYS A 972 1.07 75.12 -18.76
C LYS A 972 1.82 75.04 -17.43
N ARG A 973 2.69 76.01 -17.18
CA ARG A 973 3.58 76.03 -16.02
C ARG A 973 3.23 77.12 -14.99
N LEU A 974 2.23 77.93 -15.28
CA LEU A 974 1.83 79.13 -14.52
C LEU A 974 1.53 78.87 -13.03
N PHE A 975 1.04 77.68 -12.71
CA PHE A 975 0.72 77.28 -11.35
C PHE A 975 1.82 76.40 -10.71
N GLN A 976 2.95 76.19 -11.40
CA GLN A 976 4.12 75.54 -10.80
C GLN A 976 4.75 76.47 -9.75
N ARG A 977 5.20 75.88 -8.65
CA ARG A 977 5.73 76.59 -7.49
C ARG A 977 7.04 77.30 -7.86
N PHE A 978 7.22 78.53 -7.38
CA PHE A 978 8.40 79.38 -7.62
C PHE A 978 8.66 79.71 -9.09
N GLU A 979 7.72 79.40 -9.99
CA GLU A 979 7.91 79.71 -11.39
C GLU A 979 7.63 81.19 -11.64
N GLN A 980 8.70 81.91 -11.99
CA GLN A 980 8.63 83.29 -12.45
C GLN A 980 8.95 83.28 -13.94
N GLY A 981 8.07 83.85 -14.76
CA GLY A 981 8.20 83.79 -16.21
C GLY A 981 9.56 84.29 -16.71
N GLU A 982 10.27 83.47 -17.50
CA GLU A 982 11.66 83.75 -17.90
C GLU A 982 11.82 85.03 -18.73
N GLY A 983 12.75 85.84 -18.25
CA GLY A 983 13.31 87.01 -18.92
C GLY A 983 13.94 87.92 -17.88
N ALA A 984 15.27 88.07 -17.89
CA ALA A 984 16.06 88.88 -16.94
C ALA A 984 15.71 90.39 -16.91
N ARG A 985 14.69 90.83 -17.68
CA ARG A 985 14.13 92.19 -17.65
C ARG A 985 12.83 92.32 -16.85
N THR A 986 12.13 91.23 -16.54
CA THR A 986 10.90 91.22 -15.73
C THR A 986 11.17 90.94 -14.25
N SER A 987 12.21 90.14 -13.94
CA SER A 987 12.60 89.78 -12.58
C SER A 987 13.16 90.95 -11.77
N SER A 988 13.89 91.88 -12.39
CA SER A 988 14.44 93.06 -11.71
C SER A 988 13.42 94.19 -11.52
N ARG A 989 12.41 94.29 -12.40
CA ARG A 989 11.48 95.42 -12.41
C ARG A 989 10.27 95.24 -11.50
N TYR A 990 9.82 94.01 -11.29
CA TYR A 990 8.57 93.73 -10.55
C TYR A 990 8.69 92.49 -9.66
N GLY A 991 9.81 92.28 -8.97
CA GLY A 991 10.08 91.08 -8.13
C GLY A 991 8.85 90.57 -7.34
N GLY A 992 8.56 89.29 -7.46
CA GLY A 992 7.50 88.61 -6.71
C GLY A 992 7.83 87.14 -6.56
N SER A 993 7.47 86.52 -5.43
CA SER A 993 8.00 85.21 -4.99
C SER A 993 7.69 84.00 -5.89
N GLY A 994 6.83 84.13 -6.90
CA GLY A 994 6.39 83.01 -7.76
C GLY A 994 5.51 81.99 -7.04
N LEU A 995 5.09 82.25 -5.80
CA LEU A 995 4.27 81.33 -4.99
C LEU A 995 2.77 81.62 -5.05
N GLY A 996 2.38 82.88 -5.21
CA GLY A 996 0.99 83.32 -5.06
C GLY A 996 -0.02 82.61 -5.98
N LEU A 997 0.34 82.34 -7.24
CA LEU A 997 -0.55 81.64 -8.18
C LEU A 997 -0.67 80.14 -7.88
N ALA A 998 0.42 79.48 -7.48
CA ALA A 998 0.40 78.09 -7.03
C ALA A 998 -0.48 77.93 -5.78
N ILE A 999 -0.36 78.85 -4.81
CA ILE A 999 -1.23 78.88 -3.62
C ILE A 999 -2.71 79.07 -4.03
N CYS A 1000 -3.00 79.97 -4.98
CA CYS A 1000 -4.37 80.15 -5.46
C CYS A 1000 -4.94 78.86 -6.08
N GLN A 1001 -4.14 78.10 -6.82
CA GLN A 1001 -4.58 76.82 -7.39
C GLN A 1001 -4.87 75.80 -6.30
N GLU A 1002 -3.95 75.60 -5.37
CA GLU A 1002 -4.10 74.61 -4.31
C GLU A 1002 -5.28 74.95 -3.38
N LEU A 1003 -5.45 76.22 -3.00
CA LEU A 1003 -6.61 76.65 -2.20
C LEU A 1003 -7.93 76.45 -2.97
N THR A 1004 -7.95 76.78 -4.26
CA THR A 1004 -9.14 76.55 -5.10
C THR A 1004 -9.49 75.07 -5.19
N VAL A 1005 -8.49 74.20 -5.35
CA VAL A 1005 -8.67 72.73 -5.38
C VAL A 1005 -9.11 72.20 -4.01
N ALA A 1006 -8.55 72.69 -2.91
CA ALA A 1006 -8.95 72.34 -1.55
C ALA A 1006 -10.42 72.71 -1.28
N MET A 1007 -10.88 73.84 -1.81
CA MET A 1007 -12.28 74.25 -1.79
C MET A 1007 -13.16 73.54 -2.84
N LYS A 1008 -12.65 72.47 -3.47
CA LYS A 1008 -13.29 71.67 -4.53
C LYS A 1008 -13.69 72.47 -5.79
N GLY A 1009 -13.11 73.65 -5.96
CA GLY A 1009 -13.30 74.52 -7.11
C GLY A 1009 -12.32 74.26 -8.24
N ARG A 1010 -12.40 75.10 -9.28
CA ARG A 1010 -11.46 75.08 -10.42
C ARG A 1010 -11.04 76.49 -10.80
N ILE A 1011 -9.73 76.71 -10.89
CA ILE A 1011 -9.16 77.91 -11.50
C ILE A 1011 -8.74 77.61 -12.94
N ARG A 1012 -9.09 78.52 -13.86
CA ARG A 1012 -8.76 78.43 -15.28
C ARG A 1012 -8.19 79.76 -15.75
N VAL A 1013 -7.21 79.70 -16.63
CA VAL A 1013 -6.65 80.88 -17.28
C VAL A 1013 -6.97 80.84 -18.77
N ARG A 1014 -7.35 81.98 -19.33
CA ARG A 1014 -7.40 82.22 -20.78
C ARG A 1014 -6.59 83.47 -21.04
N SER A 1015 -5.49 83.34 -21.77
CA SER A 1015 -4.63 84.47 -22.10
C SER A 1015 -4.13 84.35 -23.54
N ARG A 1016 -3.96 85.50 -24.19
CA ARG A 1016 -3.33 85.61 -25.51
C ARG A 1016 -2.34 86.76 -25.47
N LEU A 1017 -1.12 86.51 -25.95
CA LEU A 1017 -0.06 87.51 -26.02
C LEU A 1017 -0.55 88.77 -26.75
N GLY A 1018 -0.32 89.93 -26.14
CA GLY A 1018 -0.71 91.26 -26.61
C GLY A 1018 -2.17 91.67 -26.35
N VAL A 1019 -3.01 90.79 -25.80
CA VAL A 1019 -4.47 91.04 -25.62
C VAL A 1019 -4.90 91.11 -24.15
N GLY A 1020 -4.13 90.49 -23.24
CA GLY A 1020 -4.43 90.44 -21.81
C GLY A 1020 -4.77 89.04 -21.30
N THR A 1021 -4.85 88.91 -19.98
CA THR A 1021 -5.11 87.65 -19.29
C THR A 1021 -6.45 87.68 -18.57
N GLN A 1022 -7.18 86.56 -18.61
CA GLN A 1022 -8.36 86.35 -17.79
C GLN A 1022 -8.20 85.09 -16.94
N PHE A 1023 -8.21 85.25 -15.62
CA PHE A 1023 -8.39 84.16 -14.67
C PHE A 1023 -9.87 84.01 -14.34
N THR A 1024 -10.35 82.77 -14.34
CA THR A 1024 -11.71 82.39 -13.98
C THR A 1024 -11.62 81.36 -12.85
N VAL A 1025 -12.09 81.73 -11.67
CA VAL A 1025 -12.15 80.89 -10.48
C VAL A 1025 -13.60 80.49 -10.25
N ASP A 1026 -13.88 79.20 -10.31
CA ASP A 1026 -15.19 78.61 -10.03
C ASP A 1026 -15.14 77.91 -8.68
N LEU A 1027 -15.92 78.40 -7.71
CA LEU A 1027 -16.01 77.83 -6.36
C LEU A 1027 -17.43 77.30 -6.11
N PRO A 1028 -17.60 75.99 -5.84
CA PRO A 1028 -18.88 75.42 -5.46
C PRO A 1028 -19.12 75.65 -3.96
N LEU A 1029 -19.43 76.90 -3.61
CA LEU A 1029 -19.78 77.28 -2.24
C LEU A 1029 -21.29 77.07 -2.04
N PRO A 1030 -21.71 76.28 -1.04
CA PRO A 1030 -23.13 76.10 -0.74
C PRO A 1030 -23.80 77.46 -0.47
N ILE A 1031 -24.90 77.72 -1.19
CA ILE A 1031 -25.68 78.95 -1.02
C ILE A 1031 -26.60 78.78 0.17
N ASP A 1032 -26.43 79.61 1.18
CA ASP A 1032 -27.28 79.63 2.37
C ASP A 1032 -28.57 80.42 2.07
N ARG A 1033 -29.70 79.72 1.99
CA ARG A 1033 -31.02 80.30 1.70
C ARG A 1033 -31.79 80.70 2.96
N SER A 1034 -31.17 80.62 4.14
CA SER A 1034 -31.84 80.80 5.44
C SER A 1034 -32.13 82.25 5.85
N GLY A 1035 -31.70 83.26 5.09
CA GLY A 1035 -32.11 84.67 5.29
C GLY A 1035 -31.53 85.36 6.53
N THR A 1036 -30.49 84.80 7.14
CA THR A 1036 -29.94 85.27 8.42
C THR A 1036 -28.97 86.44 8.22
N ARG A 1037 -29.30 87.64 8.74
CA ARG A 1037 -28.41 88.83 8.71
C ARG A 1037 -27.21 88.61 9.63
N ILE A 1038 -25.98 88.78 9.11
CA ILE A 1038 -24.76 88.81 9.92
C ILE A 1038 -24.50 90.25 10.37
N ALA A 1039 -24.52 90.47 11.68
CA ALA A 1039 -24.24 91.76 12.31
C ALA A 1039 -22.72 92.02 12.31
N THR A 1040 -22.29 93.12 11.70
CA THR A 1040 -20.90 93.59 11.75
C THR A 1040 -20.66 94.34 13.05
N GLY A 1041 -20.08 93.67 14.04
CA GLY A 1041 -19.55 94.30 15.25
C GLY A 1041 -18.11 94.77 15.03
N GLN A 1042 -17.92 96.07 14.85
CA GLN A 1042 -16.63 96.74 15.05
C GLN A 1042 -16.43 96.97 16.55
N VAL A 1043 -15.26 96.64 17.10
CA VAL A 1043 -14.83 97.09 18.43
C VAL A 1043 -13.52 97.88 18.29
N GLN A 1044 -13.60 99.14 18.70
CA GLN A 1044 -12.52 100.10 18.92
C GLN A 1044 -11.85 99.83 20.29
N ALA A 1045 -10.53 99.98 20.36
CA ALA A 1045 -9.72 99.83 21.57
C ALA A 1045 -9.92 100.99 22.58
N LEU A 1046 -10.07 100.66 23.88
CA LEU A 1046 -10.08 101.59 25.02
C LEU A 1046 -8.82 101.37 25.88
N ALA A 1047 -8.13 102.46 26.24
CA ALA A 1047 -6.93 102.47 27.08
C ALA A 1047 -7.28 102.15 28.55
N GLY A 1048 -6.72 101.07 29.11
CA GLY A 1048 -7.01 100.57 30.47
C GLY A 1048 -5.96 100.92 31.52
N GLU A 1049 -6.35 100.81 32.80
CA GLU A 1049 -5.60 101.12 34.02
C GLU A 1049 -4.22 100.41 34.17
N PRO A 1050 -3.27 100.96 34.94
CA PRO A 1050 -1.94 100.36 35.12
C PRO A 1050 -1.99 99.05 35.91
N LEU A 1051 -1.72 97.93 35.23
CA LEU A 1051 -1.70 96.57 35.79
C LEU A 1051 -0.32 96.15 36.30
N ARG A 1052 -0.30 95.26 37.29
CA ARG A 1052 0.88 94.51 37.74
C ARG A 1052 0.91 93.14 37.06
N ILE A 1053 1.86 92.96 36.16
CA ILE A 1053 1.95 91.84 35.23
C ILE A 1053 3.12 90.92 35.63
N LEU A 1054 2.86 89.62 35.78
CA LEU A 1054 3.92 88.62 35.89
C LEU A 1054 4.33 88.16 34.49
N LEU A 1055 5.57 88.39 34.09
CA LEU A 1055 6.12 87.91 32.83
C LEU A 1055 7.06 86.74 33.10
N VAL A 1056 6.78 85.58 32.51
CA VAL A 1056 7.66 84.41 32.60
C VAL A 1056 8.23 84.11 31.21
N GLU A 1057 9.50 84.46 31.02
CA GLU A 1057 10.21 84.35 29.75
C GLU A 1057 11.68 84.04 30.03
N ASP A 1058 12.24 83.02 29.40
CA ASP A 1058 13.63 82.59 29.62
C ASP A 1058 14.63 83.35 28.73
N ASP A 1059 14.21 83.84 27.56
CA ASP A 1059 15.05 84.69 26.71
C ASP A 1059 15.11 86.13 27.28
N PRO A 1060 16.29 86.60 27.74
CA PRO A 1060 16.42 87.91 28.37
C PRO A 1060 16.13 89.06 27.40
N THR A 1061 16.38 88.89 26.09
CA THR A 1061 16.15 89.93 25.07
C THR A 1061 14.66 90.09 24.81
N VAL A 1062 13.93 88.97 24.69
CA VAL A 1062 12.48 88.99 24.51
C VAL A 1062 11.80 89.52 25.77
N ALA A 1063 12.27 89.10 26.95
CA ALA A 1063 11.79 89.61 28.23
C ALA A 1063 11.97 91.13 28.34
N GLU A 1064 13.13 91.65 27.92
CA GLU A 1064 13.41 93.09 27.90
C GLU A 1064 12.48 93.84 26.93
N VAL A 1065 12.27 93.31 25.71
CA VAL A 1065 11.36 93.93 24.73
C VAL A 1065 9.92 93.96 25.24
N ILE A 1066 9.37 92.82 25.69
CA ILE A 1066 7.99 92.75 26.17
C ILE A 1066 7.81 93.63 27.41
N SER A 1067 8.74 93.58 28.36
CA SER A 1067 8.72 94.45 29.54
C SER A 1067 8.78 95.92 29.13
N GLY A 1068 9.67 96.29 28.20
CA GLY A 1068 9.79 97.66 27.71
C GLY A 1068 8.55 98.17 26.99
N LEU A 1069 7.92 97.34 26.15
CA LEU A 1069 6.67 97.68 25.46
C LEU A 1069 5.51 97.88 26.46
N LEU A 1070 5.40 97.04 27.49
CA LEU A 1070 4.35 97.13 28.51
C LEU A 1070 4.58 98.29 29.51
N ILE A 1071 5.83 98.52 29.94
CA ILE A 1071 6.20 99.64 30.81
C ILE A 1071 5.97 100.98 30.09
N ASN A 1072 6.32 101.09 28.81
CA ASN A 1072 6.02 102.29 28.00
C ASN A 1072 4.53 102.57 27.85
N ARG A 1073 3.66 101.56 28.06
CA ARG A 1073 2.20 101.71 28.10
C ARG A 1073 1.65 101.90 29.52
N GLY A 1074 2.53 102.03 30.53
CA GLY A 1074 2.19 102.38 31.90
C GLY A 1074 2.01 101.20 32.87
N HIS A 1075 2.28 99.97 32.45
CA HIS A 1075 2.14 98.78 33.31
C HIS A 1075 3.40 98.50 34.15
N ARG A 1076 3.24 97.83 35.29
CA ARG A 1076 4.36 97.34 36.12
C ARG A 1076 4.59 95.87 35.83
N VAL A 1077 5.77 95.50 35.35
CA VAL A 1077 6.11 94.11 35.00
C VAL A 1077 7.10 93.53 36.02
N VAL A 1078 6.78 92.35 36.56
CA VAL A 1078 7.70 91.52 37.35
C VAL A 1078 8.11 90.34 36.47
N HIS A 1079 9.40 90.19 36.22
CA HIS A 1079 9.93 89.15 35.34
C HIS A 1079 10.49 87.97 36.13
N ALA A 1080 10.12 86.75 35.73
CA ALA A 1080 10.71 85.51 36.20
C ALA A 1080 11.31 84.73 35.02
N ALA A 1081 12.55 84.26 35.18
CA ALA A 1081 13.29 83.61 34.09
C ALA A 1081 12.86 82.15 33.81
N HIS A 1082 12.17 81.50 34.74
CA HIS A 1082 11.72 80.10 34.58
C HIS A 1082 10.55 79.79 35.53
N GLY A 1083 9.87 78.66 35.29
CA GLY A 1083 8.62 78.35 35.98
C GLY A 1083 8.72 78.19 37.50
N LEU A 1084 9.83 77.63 38.02
CA LEU A 1084 10.05 77.57 39.48
C LEU A 1084 10.21 78.95 40.14
N ALA A 1085 10.86 79.90 39.45
CA ALA A 1085 10.97 81.28 39.94
C ALA A 1085 9.60 81.97 39.91
N ALA A 1086 8.80 81.72 38.87
CA ALA A 1086 7.45 82.23 38.78
C ALA A 1086 6.53 81.70 39.90
N LEU A 1087 6.65 80.42 40.28
CA LEU A 1087 5.91 79.86 41.41
C LEU A 1087 6.31 80.49 42.74
N ALA A 1088 7.61 80.75 42.96
CA ALA A 1088 8.07 81.44 44.16
C ALA A 1088 7.50 82.87 44.23
N GLU A 1089 7.54 83.64 43.13
CA GLU A 1089 6.97 85.00 43.06
C GLU A 1089 5.44 85.02 43.22
N ALA A 1090 4.74 84.00 42.70
CA ALA A 1090 3.29 83.89 42.79
C ALA A 1090 2.79 83.60 44.22
N VAL A 1091 3.60 82.94 45.05
CA VAL A 1091 3.26 82.68 46.47
C VAL A 1091 3.26 83.98 47.29
N ASP A 1092 4.25 84.86 47.06
CA ASP A 1092 4.45 86.07 47.86
C ASP A 1092 3.67 87.31 47.35
N GLY A 1093 3.12 87.29 46.13
CA GLY A 1093 2.50 88.49 45.53
C GLY A 1093 1.25 88.24 44.67
N GLY A 1094 0.23 89.09 44.81
CA GLY A 1094 -0.91 89.17 43.89
C GLY A 1094 -0.53 89.85 42.57
N PHE A 1095 -0.91 89.23 41.44
CA PHE A 1095 -0.73 89.74 40.08
C PHE A 1095 -2.08 89.91 39.37
N ASP A 1096 -2.19 90.89 38.47
CA ASP A 1096 -3.42 91.20 37.73
C ASP A 1096 -3.58 90.37 36.45
N VAL A 1097 -2.47 89.94 35.85
CA VAL A 1097 -2.39 89.05 34.70
C VAL A 1097 -0.97 88.46 34.64
N ALA A 1098 -0.84 87.21 34.19
CA ALA A 1098 0.48 86.64 33.90
C ALA A 1098 0.63 86.29 32.41
N LEU A 1099 1.73 86.72 31.81
CA LEU A 1099 2.17 86.37 30.48
C LEU A 1099 3.21 85.27 30.61
N LEU A 1100 2.94 84.10 30.05
CA LEU A 1100 3.82 82.94 30.15
C LEU A 1100 4.25 82.49 28.77
N ASP A 1101 5.55 82.33 28.55
CA ASP A 1101 6.00 81.50 27.44
C ASP A 1101 5.61 80.04 27.71
N LEU A 1102 5.22 79.34 26.65
CA LEU A 1102 4.93 77.92 26.68
C LEU A 1102 6.20 77.08 26.71
N ASP A 1103 7.29 77.58 26.12
CA ASP A 1103 8.57 76.89 25.94
C ASP A 1103 9.58 77.20 27.05
N LEU A 1104 9.17 77.08 28.32
CA LEU A 1104 10.05 77.35 29.48
C LEU A 1104 10.92 76.14 29.87
N PRO A 1105 12.18 76.38 30.30
CA PRO A 1105 13.06 75.31 30.78
C PRO A 1105 12.63 74.76 32.14
N CYS A 1106 12.90 73.47 32.34
CA CYS A 1106 12.57 72.66 33.52
C CYS A 1106 11.07 72.41 33.76
N LEU A 1107 10.27 73.47 33.89
CA LEU A 1107 8.82 73.40 34.04
C LEU A 1107 8.18 74.18 32.89
N ASP A 1108 7.59 73.44 31.94
CA ASP A 1108 6.97 74.05 30.76
C ASP A 1108 5.77 74.94 31.13
N GLY A 1109 5.40 75.86 30.23
CA GLY A 1109 4.37 76.84 30.52
C GLY A 1109 2.97 76.25 30.74
N PHE A 1110 2.68 75.07 30.18
CA PHE A 1110 1.40 74.39 30.41
C PHE A 1110 1.33 73.78 31.81
N ALA A 1111 2.41 73.11 32.22
CA ALA A 1111 2.55 72.55 33.56
C ALA A 1111 2.54 73.65 34.62
N LEU A 1112 3.20 74.78 34.34
CA LEU A 1112 3.18 75.96 35.20
C LEU A 1112 1.78 76.55 35.33
N ALA A 1113 1.05 76.72 34.22
CA ALA A 1113 -0.34 77.21 34.27
C ALA A 1113 -1.24 76.29 35.10
N SER A 1114 -1.13 74.98 34.89
CA SER A 1114 -1.88 73.98 35.65
C SER A 1114 -1.54 74.01 37.15
N GLN A 1115 -0.25 74.15 37.50
CA GLN A 1115 0.18 74.26 38.90
C GLN A 1115 -0.29 75.57 39.54
N LEU A 1116 -0.20 76.71 38.85
CA LEU A 1116 -0.72 77.99 39.35
C LEU A 1116 -2.22 77.90 39.63
N ARG A 1117 -2.98 77.23 38.76
CA ARG A 1117 -4.41 76.97 38.96
C ARG A 1117 -4.67 76.00 40.14
N GLN A 1118 -3.88 74.94 40.29
CA GLN A 1118 -3.99 74.00 41.42
C GLN A 1118 -3.64 74.64 42.77
N LEU A 1119 -2.68 75.57 42.79
CA LEU A 1119 -2.33 76.36 43.98
C LEU A 1119 -3.38 77.43 44.31
N GLY A 1120 -4.43 77.59 43.49
CA GLY A 1120 -5.58 78.45 43.76
C GLY A 1120 -5.49 79.85 43.15
N HIS A 1121 -4.47 80.16 42.34
CA HIS A 1121 -4.36 81.47 41.69
C HIS A 1121 -5.38 81.63 40.56
N ARG A 1122 -6.21 82.67 40.63
CA ARG A 1122 -7.30 82.96 39.68
C ARG A 1122 -7.06 84.12 38.72
N PHE A 1123 -5.89 84.77 38.78
CA PHE A 1123 -5.59 85.84 37.82
C PHE A 1123 -5.49 85.29 36.39
N PRO A 1124 -5.80 86.10 35.36
CA PRO A 1124 -5.83 85.65 33.97
C PRO A 1124 -4.44 85.24 33.48
N LEU A 1125 -4.37 84.16 32.70
CA LEU A 1125 -3.12 83.69 32.10
C LEU A 1125 -3.15 83.88 30.59
N LEU A 1126 -2.15 84.57 30.05
CA LEU A 1126 -1.95 84.79 28.62
C LEU A 1126 -0.74 83.99 28.14
N ALA A 1127 -0.97 83.05 27.22
CA ALA A 1127 0.11 82.30 26.59
C ALA A 1127 0.77 83.16 25.50
N VAL A 1128 2.08 83.37 25.56
CA VAL A 1128 2.85 84.11 24.54
C VAL A 1128 3.89 83.18 23.94
N THR A 1129 3.69 82.71 22.71
CA THR A 1129 4.52 81.66 22.14
C THR A 1129 5.01 81.96 20.72
N ALA A 1130 6.19 81.44 20.36
CA ALA A 1130 6.65 81.42 18.98
C ALA A 1130 6.14 80.20 18.19
N ARG A 1131 5.46 79.24 18.86
CA ARG A 1131 4.86 78.05 18.23
C ARG A 1131 3.82 78.42 17.18
N ALA A 1132 3.95 77.80 15.99
CA ALA A 1132 3.16 78.13 14.81
C ALA A 1132 1.95 77.21 14.60
N ASP A 1133 1.87 76.08 15.29
CA ASP A 1133 0.86 75.04 15.08
C ASP A 1133 -0.52 75.46 15.58
N SER A 1134 -1.57 75.02 14.85
CA SER A 1134 -2.97 75.36 15.15
C SER A 1134 -3.49 74.73 16.43
N ALA A 1135 -2.88 73.63 16.89
CA ALA A 1135 -3.27 72.91 18.10
C ALA A 1135 -2.81 73.59 19.40
N ALA A 1136 -1.76 74.41 19.35
CA ALA A 1136 -1.18 75.03 20.55
C ALA A 1136 -2.16 75.96 21.29
N GLU A 1137 -3.01 76.68 20.56
CA GLU A 1137 -4.02 77.56 21.15
C GLU A 1137 -5.10 76.78 21.90
N ALA A 1138 -5.62 75.71 21.28
CA ALA A 1138 -6.59 74.83 21.93
C ALA A 1138 -6.00 74.12 23.16
N GLN A 1139 -4.73 73.72 23.10
CA GLN A 1139 -4.02 73.11 24.23
C GLN A 1139 -3.77 74.12 25.36
N ALA A 1140 -3.44 75.37 25.05
CA ALA A 1140 -3.29 76.43 26.03
C ALA A 1140 -4.62 76.70 26.76
N LEU A 1141 -5.71 76.84 26.00
CA LEU A 1141 -7.04 77.04 26.59
C LEU A 1141 -7.46 75.84 27.47
N ALA A 1142 -7.11 74.62 27.09
CA ALA A 1142 -7.35 73.41 27.88
C ALA A 1142 -6.47 73.33 29.15
N ALA A 1143 -5.25 73.86 29.12
CA ALA A 1143 -4.34 73.93 30.25
C ALA A 1143 -4.69 75.05 31.27
N GLY A 1144 -5.73 75.84 30.98
CA GLY A 1144 -6.24 76.87 31.88
C GLY A 1144 -5.79 78.30 31.56
N PHE A 1145 -5.25 78.53 30.35
CA PHE A 1145 -5.04 79.88 29.83
C PHE A 1145 -6.36 80.54 29.43
N ASP A 1146 -6.37 81.86 29.49
CA ASP A 1146 -7.52 82.73 29.19
C ASP A 1146 -7.32 83.54 27.91
N GLY A 1147 -6.08 83.60 27.42
CA GLY A 1147 -5.79 84.14 26.09
C GLY A 1147 -4.54 83.50 25.49
N PHE A 1148 -4.35 83.73 24.19
CA PHE A 1148 -3.25 83.19 23.42
C PHE A 1148 -2.73 84.24 22.43
N LEU A 1149 -1.42 84.42 22.36
CA LEU A 1149 -0.77 85.37 21.46
C LEU A 1149 0.49 84.76 20.85
N ARG A 1150 0.66 84.94 19.53
CA ARG A 1150 1.86 84.47 18.81
C ARG A 1150 2.89 85.58 18.65
N LYS A 1151 4.16 85.22 18.82
CA LYS A 1151 5.32 86.05 18.45
C LYS A 1151 5.37 86.17 16.90
N PRO A 1152 5.84 87.28 16.29
CA PRO A 1152 6.36 88.47 16.93
C PRO A 1152 5.24 89.38 17.45
N VAL A 1153 5.42 89.87 18.68
CA VAL A 1153 4.46 90.72 19.37
C VAL A 1153 4.82 92.19 19.19
N THR A 1154 3.81 93.03 18.99
CA THR A 1154 3.92 94.50 19.02
C THR A 1154 3.20 95.04 20.25
N ALA A 1155 3.43 96.32 20.58
CA ALA A 1155 2.78 96.94 21.75
C ALA A 1155 1.25 96.86 21.70
N ASP A 1156 0.66 97.11 20.54
CA ASP A 1156 -0.81 97.11 20.38
C ASP A 1156 -1.40 95.69 20.52
N LEU A 1157 -0.74 94.70 19.93
CA LEU A 1157 -1.16 93.30 20.03
C LEU A 1157 -1.12 92.77 21.47
N LEU A 1158 -0.11 93.18 22.25
CA LEU A 1158 -0.02 92.81 23.67
C LEU A 1158 -1.16 93.42 24.49
N VAL A 1159 -1.47 94.70 24.27
CA VAL A 1159 -2.54 95.38 25.01
C VAL A 1159 -3.91 94.79 24.66
N GLU A 1160 -4.18 94.56 23.38
CA GLU A 1160 -5.43 93.93 22.93
C GLU A 1160 -5.58 92.52 23.50
N ALA A 1161 -4.52 91.71 23.47
CA ALA A 1161 -4.55 90.34 23.98
C ALA A 1161 -4.72 90.29 25.51
N ILE A 1162 -4.10 91.21 26.25
CA ILE A 1162 -4.26 91.32 27.70
C ILE A 1162 -5.71 91.72 28.04
N ALA A 1163 -6.28 92.69 27.33
CA ALA A 1163 -7.67 93.11 27.54
C ALA A 1163 -8.63 91.92 27.30
N ALA A 1164 -8.46 91.21 26.18
CA ALA A 1164 -9.27 90.05 25.83
C ALA A 1164 -9.15 88.91 26.86
N ALA A 1165 -7.94 88.61 27.34
CA ALA A 1165 -7.71 87.56 28.34
C ALA A 1165 -8.38 87.90 29.69
N ARG A 1166 -8.37 89.17 30.09
CA ARG A 1166 -9.05 89.63 31.32
C ARG A 1166 -10.56 89.54 31.20
N GLU A 1167 -11.14 89.89 30.05
CA GLU A 1167 -12.58 89.71 29.79
C GLU A 1167 -12.97 88.22 29.81
N ALA A 1168 -12.19 87.36 29.17
CA ALA A 1168 -12.44 85.92 29.14
C ALA A 1168 -12.40 85.28 30.54
N ALA A 1169 -11.42 85.67 31.37
CA ALA A 1169 -11.31 85.19 32.74
C ALA A 1169 -12.47 85.68 33.63
N ASN A 1170 -12.89 86.94 33.50
CA ASN A 1170 -14.06 87.47 34.20
C ASN A 1170 -15.35 86.72 33.81
N THR A 1171 -15.49 86.36 32.52
CA THR A 1171 -16.66 85.60 32.03
C THR A 1171 -16.67 84.17 32.59
N ARG A 1172 -15.51 83.51 32.71
CA ARG A 1172 -15.39 82.18 33.35
C ARG A 1172 -15.72 82.18 34.84
N ALA A 1173 -15.34 83.23 35.57
CA ALA A 1173 -15.66 83.35 36.99
C ALA A 1173 -17.18 83.40 37.26
N VAL A 1174 -17.95 84.06 36.39
CA VAL A 1174 -19.43 84.17 36.50
C VAL A 1174 -20.14 82.85 36.17
N VAL A 1175 -19.58 82.01 35.28
CA VAL A 1175 -20.18 80.72 34.89
C VAL A 1175 -19.87 79.59 35.90
N ALA A 1176 -18.78 79.69 36.66
CA ALA A 1176 -18.41 78.71 37.68
C ALA A 1176 -19.20 78.85 39.00
N ASP A 1177 -19.69 80.05 39.35
CA ASP A 1177 -20.55 80.26 40.54
C ASP A 1177 -22.03 79.86 40.30
N GLY A 1178 -22.46 79.70 39.04
CA GLY A 1178 -23.84 79.32 38.69
C GLY A 1178 -24.17 77.83 38.78
N THR A 1179 -23.18 76.94 38.92
CA THR A 1179 -23.37 75.47 38.95
C THR A 1179 -23.24 74.87 40.36
N ALA A 1180 -23.07 75.69 41.40
CA ALA A 1180 -23.00 75.28 42.81
C ALA A 1180 -24.27 75.61 43.64
N SER A 1181 -25.36 76.11 43.04
CA SER A 1181 -26.60 76.51 43.74
C SER A 1181 -27.86 75.80 43.22
N GLY A 1182 -27.85 74.47 43.17
CA GLY A 1182 -29.00 73.69 42.68
C GLY A 1182 -29.15 72.27 43.22
N VAL A 1183 -28.88 72.02 44.52
CA VAL A 1183 -29.48 70.92 45.31
C VAL A 1183 -29.46 71.32 46.79
N ARG A 1184 -30.43 72.15 47.19
CA ARG A 1184 -31.17 72.11 48.46
C ARG A 1184 -32.27 73.18 48.37
N GLU A 1185 -33.50 72.69 48.20
CA GLU A 1185 -34.78 73.32 47.83
C GLU A 1185 -34.99 73.69 46.35
#